data_AF-A0A3L7RXC4-F1
#
_entry.id   AF-A0A3L7RXC4-F1
#
_cell.length_a   1.000
_cell.length_b   1.000
_cell.length_c   1.000
_cell.angle_alpha   90.00
_cell.angle_beta   90.00
_cell.angle_gamma   90.00
#
_symmetry.space_group_name_H-M   'P 1'
#
loop_
_entity.id
_entity.type
_entity.pdbx_description
1 polymer ?
#
loop_
_entity_poly.entity_id
_entity_poly.type
_entity_poly.pdbx_seq_one_letter_code
_entity_poly.pdbx_strand_id
1 'polypeptide(L)'
;MRSFRLIRSAIALLLAGLLCEITLGEVPILAIDAVYPPVLSSVHANPLKVSAGRFTQDIDALVFSDPRISAVLEPAPNLALDDVPQKNFGSFTVTVDPATPPGFYEVWASGRYGISNPRTIAIVPTPVEQLPGSIDPKNPVEVKPGICYVGTTKRSDTVIVKTKKTDHWPKCLIAAQVLDAATLPALTVTDGKQTVLSQLRAQGKRPILFETPTVIPRQPVDEIYLKIYDFLYRGAETASFALVIDPPENHPLLTTAAWKPPFSVFEESLASWPTVDPGTIPVGGLFPAPTWETTIELTPQNPKAQIEFPVAEGQAYECEVFSASQGQLSDIRIVADRVAPAPTPEQLIEIQAAMDAPSGTALDPALEQRVKDYRPRIQNTGREVIAIAEDGPGAGTRAVGLSSADPIATIPAGPVTKYVRLSITDLQMTPSRKWATRLNLRVGPAIPRFHAVGHWVPDTNNAVQAKTTGVSLSKGGQCAMQVSVRRAGGFAGPIQVTCEGLPPGVSMRPAIIAPGQTETQVIFYAEENATAWVGTIQPLAKGTWTDPNNAPQEIAVPIRAATIALGASGDRGLPQSRLSSQWQLKVIEQEVAPIQIRAGEGPDWVLEIPLGGSGKLPIKAVRRAGGDQKGVMRPQNLPGKVAFGEFELPPNAAEATPEIKVAADATPGEYTVWFQTEIILKQSLHPESHARLVAYRDRIQAKLADPNWAGDRPMAEKIIAETNPKIEAIAKEIAPRDFPTFLSCAPFRLRIVPAAEAPK
;
A
#
# COMPACT_ATOMS: atom_id res chain seq x y z
N MET A 1 30.23 48.80 -5.39
CA MET A 1 28.87 48.77 -6.01
C MET A 1 28.80 48.20 -7.43
N ARG A 2 29.85 47.58 -7.99
CA ARG A 2 29.78 46.79 -9.25
C ARG A 2 29.98 45.27 -9.06
N SER A 3 30.32 44.83 -7.84
CA SER A 3 30.58 43.42 -7.47
C SER A 3 29.35 42.66 -6.92
N PHE A 4 28.22 43.34 -6.68
CA PHE A 4 27.02 42.73 -6.08
C PHE A 4 25.94 42.27 -7.09
N ARG A 5 26.05 42.64 -8.38
CA ARG A 5 25.08 42.24 -9.42
C ARG A 5 25.46 40.97 -10.19
N LEU A 6 26.74 40.59 -10.21
CA LEU A 6 27.22 39.35 -10.85
C LEU A 6 26.91 38.09 -10.03
N ILE A 7 26.79 38.22 -8.71
CA ILE A 7 26.53 37.08 -7.80
C ILE A 7 25.06 36.64 -7.85
N ARG A 8 24.11 37.53 -8.18
CA ARG A 8 22.69 37.16 -8.34
C ARG A 8 22.37 36.37 -9.61
N SER A 9 23.17 36.53 -10.66
CA SER A 9 22.99 35.77 -11.92
C SER A 9 23.68 34.40 -11.89
N ALA A 10 24.76 34.26 -11.12
CA ALA A 10 25.40 32.96 -10.89
C ALA A 10 24.60 32.05 -9.94
N ILE A 11 23.88 32.63 -8.97
CA ILE A 11 23.03 31.87 -8.03
C ILE A 11 21.73 31.40 -8.69
N ALA A 12 21.20 32.11 -9.69
CA ALA A 12 20.04 31.65 -10.48
C ALA A 12 20.39 30.51 -11.45
N LEU A 13 21.65 30.40 -11.89
CA LEU A 13 22.13 29.30 -12.75
C LEU A 13 22.63 28.08 -11.96
N LEU A 14 23.01 28.23 -10.69
CA LEU A 14 23.36 27.10 -9.81
C LEU A 14 22.16 26.44 -9.12
N LEU A 15 20.99 27.09 -9.11
CA LEU A 15 19.75 26.53 -8.54
C LEU A 15 18.91 25.69 -9.51
N ALA A 16 19.33 25.56 -10.77
CA ALA A 16 18.76 24.59 -11.73
C ALA A 16 19.54 23.26 -11.78
N GLY A 17 20.60 23.11 -10.98
CA GLY A 17 21.47 21.93 -10.93
C GLY A 17 21.25 21.01 -9.72
N LEU A 18 20.25 21.28 -8.87
CA LEU A 18 19.80 20.29 -7.89
C LEU A 18 18.70 19.47 -8.55
N LEU A 19 19.00 18.23 -8.90
CA LEU A 19 18.17 17.06 -8.58
C LEU A 19 18.76 15.77 -9.14
N CYS A 20 18.54 14.72 -8.36
CA CYS A 20 18.77 13.31 -8.65
C CYS A 20 20.22 12.82 -8.44
N GLU A 21 20.47 12.26 -7.25
CA GLU A 21 21.22 11.00 -7.19
C GLU A 21 20.46 9.99 -8.07
N ILE A 22 20.74 9.98 -9.38
CA ILE A 22 20.41 8.82 -10.21
C ILE A 22 21.39 7.76 -9.74
N THR A 23 20.91 6.80 -8.95
CA THR A 23 21.60 5.52 -8.81
C THR A 23 21.79 4.98 -10.22
N LEU A 24 23.05 5.00 -10.69
CA LEU A 24 23.46 4.50 -12.00
C LEU A 24 22.94 3.06 -12.16
N GLY A 25 21.84 2.87 -12.91
CA GLY A 25 21.33 1.55 -13.28
C GLY A 25 19.82 1.33 -13.25
N GLU A 26 19.00 2.23 -12.69
CA GLU A 26 17.54 2.01 -12.59
C GLU A 26 16.80 2.36 -13.91
N VAL A 27 15.88 1.50 -14.34
CA VAL A 27 14.99 1.76 -15.51
C VAL A 27 14.11 2.98 -15.21
N PRO A 28 13.88 3.89 -16.18
CA PRO A 28 13.12 5.10 -15.93
C PRO A 28 11.63 4.79 -15.75
N ILE A 29 11.22 4.69 -14.49
CA ILE A 29 9.84 4.52 -14.07
C ILE A 29 9.50 5.69 -13.15
N LEU A 30 8.47 6.46 -13.51
CA LEU A 30 8.02 7.58 -12.70
C LEU A 30 7.57 7.08 -11.32
N ALA A 31 8.12 7.69 -10.26
CA ALA A 31 7.70 7.44 -8.88
C ALA A 31 7.74 8.75 -8.09
N ILE A 32 6.79 8.94 -7.18
CA ILE A 32 6.71 10.14 -6.34
C ILE A 32 6.78 9.75 -4.86
N ASP A 33 7.62 10.45 -4.13
CA ASP A 33 7.82 10.24 -2.69
C ASP A 33 7.08 11.26 -1.84
N ALA A 34 6.75 12.43 -2.41
CA ALA A 34 5.93 13.44 -1.74
C ALA A 34 5.25 14.41 -2.72
N VAL A 35 4.08 14.87 -2.28
CA VAL A 35 3.39 16.04 -2.82
C VAL A 35 3.23 17.06 -1.69
N TYR A 36 3.29 18.34 -2.03
CA TYR A 36 3.15 19.42 -1.05
C TYR A 36 2.31 20.58 -1.60
N PRO A 37 1.35 21.09 -0.82
CA PRO A 37 0.92 20.63 0.50
C PRO A 37 0.14 19.30 0.42
N PRO A 38 0.21 18.45 1.46
CA PRO A 38 -0.51 17.17 1.48
C PRO A 38 -1.99 17.32 1.90
N VAL A 39 -2.42 18.53 2.28
CA VAL A 39 -3.80 18.87 2.64
C VAL A 39 -4.25 19.99 1.73
N LEU A 40 -5.46 19.87 1.18
CA LEU A 40 -6.07 20.84 0.28
C LEU A 40 -7.41 21.30 0.83
N SER A 41 -7.72 22.57 0.62
CA SER A 41 -9.01 23.15 0.99
C SER A 41 -10.04 22.95 -0.11
N SER A 42 -11.28 22.66 0.27
CA SER A 42 -12.44 22.78 -0.63
C SER A 42 -12.97 24.21 -0.77
N VAL A 43 -12.43 25.17 0.00
CA VAL A 43 -12.88 26.56 0.05
C VAL A 43 -12.21 27.44 -1.02
N HIS A 44 -11.00 27.07 -1.44
CA HIS A 44 -10.22 27.83 -2.42
C HIS A 44 -9.37 26.89 -3.29
N ALA A 45 -8.91 27.39 -4.44
CA ALA A 45 -7.91 26.69 -5.25
C ALA A 45 -6.59 26.54 -4.48
N ASN A 46 -5.91 25.41 -4.68
CA ASN A 46 -4.73 25.03 -3.90
C ASN A 46 -3.52 24.90 -4.83
N PRO A 47 -2.38 25.52 -4.53
CA PRO A 47 -1.13 25.13 -5.18
C PRO A 47 -0.77 23.72 -4.72
N LEU A 48 -0.33 22.85 -5.63
CA LEU A 48 0.19 21.52 -5.32
C LEU A 48 1.42 21.26 -6.18
N LYS A 49 2.51 20.88 -5.54
CA LYS A 49 3.78 20.53 -6.19
C LYS A 49 4.16 19.09 -5.88
N VAL A 50 4.63 18.36 -6.89
CA VAL A 50 5.38 17.11 -6.69
C VAL A 50 6.76 17.50 -6.12
N SER A 51 6.93 17.33 -4.82
CA SER A 51 8.08 17.87 -4.09
C SER A 51 9.27 16.92 -4.05
N ALA A 52 9.05 15.60 -4.11
CA ALA A 52 10.12 14.61 -4.12
C ALA A 52 9.71 13.36 -4.92
N GLY A 53 10.68 12.70 -5.55
CA GLY A 53 10.47 11.48 -6.32
C GLY A 53 11.61 11.17 -7.29
N ARG A 54 11.39 10.18 -8.14
CA ARG A 54 12.29 9.75 -9.22
C ARG A 54 11.64 9.99 -10.58
N PHE A 55 12.44 10.44 -11.55
CA PHE A 55 12.00 10.68 -12.93
C PHE A 55 10.81 11.66 -13.06
N THR A 56 10.81 12.73 -12.26
CA THR A 56 9.70 13.69 -12.10
C THR A 56 9.74 14.92 -13.02
N GLN A 57 10.74 15.02 -13.90
CA GLN A 57 11.05 16.24 -14.66
C GLN A 57 9.98 16.64 -15.70
N ASP A 58 9.18 15.67 -16.17
CA ASP A 58 8.19 15.84 -17.23
C ASP A 58 6.79 15.40 -16.78
N ILE A 59 6.44 15.71 -15.51
CA ILE A 59 5.09 15.52 -14.98
C ILE A 59 4.21 16.65 -15.46
N ASP A 60 3.21 16.34 -16.28
CA ASP A 60 2.33 17.32 -16.91
C ASP A 60 0.85 17.14 -16.55
N ALA A 61 0.49 16.05 -15.86
CA ALA A 61 -0.85 15.81 -15.40
C ALA A 61 -0.88 15.11 -14.02
N LEU A 62 -1.97 15.35 -13.28
CA LEU A 62 -2.32 14.61 -12.08
C LEU A 62 -3.62 13.84 -12.32
N VAL A 63 -3.68 12.63 -11.81
CA VAL A 63 -4.90 11.80 -11.76
C VAL A 63 -5.31 11.68 -10.30
N PHE A 64 -6.58 11.91 -10.00
CA PHE A 64 -7.11 11.81 -8.64
C PHE A 64 -8.05 10.61 -8.50
N SER A 65 -8.17 10.07 -7.30
CA SER A 65 -9.09 8.96 -7.02
C SER A 65 -10.56 9.35 -7.15
N ASP A 66 -10.87 10.65 -7.09
CA ASP A 66 -12.21 11.20 -7.27
C ASP A 66 -12.22 12.22 -8.41
N PRO A 67 -13.13 12.08 -9.40
CA PRO A 67 -13.19 12.96 -10.57
C PRO A 67 -13.61 14.41 -10.24
N ARG A 68 -14.12 14.68 -9.03
CA ARG A 68 -14.46 16.04 -8.57
C ARG A 68 -13.23 16.87 -8.18
N ILE A 69 -12.05 16.27 -8.18
CA ILE A 69 -10.78 16.94 -7.94
C ILE A 69 -10.05 17.03 -9.29
N SER A 70 -9.65 18.24 -9.67
CA SER A 70 -8.98 18.50 -10.94
C SER A 70 -7.76 19.38 -10.74
N ALA A 71 -6.77 19.24 -11.64
CA ALA A 71 -5.54 20.00 -11.59
C ALA A 71 -5.23 20.62 -12.94
N VAL A 72 -4.77 21.86 -12.93
CA VAL A 72 -4.24 22.56 -14.09
C VAL A 72 -2.76 22.83 -13.86
N LEU A 73 -1.92 22.45 -14.82
CA LEU A 73 -0.49 22.67 -14.78
C LEU A 73 -0.19 24.18 -14.78
N GLU A 74 0.67 24.62 -13.87
CA GLU A 74 1.03 26.03 -13.75
C GLU A 74 1.91 26.48 -14.94
N PRO A 75 1.69 27.68 -15.48
CA PRO A 75 2.60 28.23 -16.48
C PRO A 75 3.93 28.62 -15.82
N ALA A 76 5.02 28.41 -16.55
CA ALA A 76 6.32 28.98 -16.20
C ALA A 76 6.53 30.29 -16.99
N PRO A 77 7.38 31.22 -16.50
CA PRO A 77 7.77 32.40 -17.27
C PRO A 77 8.34 32.00 -18.63
N ASN A 78 7.95 32.73 -19.68
CA ASN A 78 8.47 32.50 -21.02
C ASN A 78 10.00 32.66 -21.06
N LEU A 79 10.63 31.88 -21.94
CA LEU A 79 12.05 32.07 -22.24
C LEU A 79 12.26 33.42 -22.93
N ALA A 80 13.45 34.00 -22.76
CA ALA A 80 13.76 35.32 -23.31
C ALA A 80 13.59 35.35 -24.84
N LEU A 81 12.90 36.37 -25.35
CA LEU A 81 12.60 36.53 -26.79
C LEU A 81 11.80 35.39 -27.44
N ASP A 82 11.18 34.51 -26.65
CA ASP A 82 10.30 33.45 -27.13
C ASP A 82 8.88 33.64 -26.61
N ASP A 83 7.91 33.51 -27.52
CA ASP A 83 6.50 33.74 -27.22
C ASP A 83 5.78 32.41 -26.90
N VAL A 84 6.50 31.28 -27.03
CA VAL A 84 5.98 29.95 -26.70
C VAL A 84 5.80 29.80 -25.18
N PRO A 85 4.55 29.57 -24.70
CA PRO A 85 4.27 29.37 -23.28
C PRO A 85 5.10 28.24 -22.69
N GLN A 86 5.73 28.50 -21.55
CA GLN A 86 6.47 27.48 -20.80
C GLN A 86 5.57 26.79 -19.77
N LYS A 87 5.86 25.53 -19.51
CA LYS A 87 5.15 24.71 -18.53
C LYS A 87 6.00 24.56 -17.27
N ASN A 88 5.41 24.76 -16.10
CA ASN A 88 6.05 24.49 -14.81
C ASN A 88 5.78 23.03 -14.41
N PHE A 89 6.47 22.08 -15.06
CA PHE A 89 6.27 20.65 -14.84
C PHE A 89 6.31 20.28 -13.35
N GLY A 90 5.36 19.46 -12.90
CA GLY A 90 5.23 19.05 -11.50
C GLY A 90 4.54 20.07 -10.57
N SER A 91 4.20 21.27 -11.04
CA SER A 91 3.50 22.31 -10.27
C SER A 91 2.11 22.57 -10.83
N PHE A 92 1.08 22.49 -9.98
CA PHE A 92 -0.32 22.51 -10.37
C PHE A 92 -1.15 23.43 -9.48
N THR A 93 -2.16 24.06 -10.06
CA THR A 93 -3.28 24.62 -9.32
C THR A 93 -4.42 23.58 -9.30
N VAL A 94 -4.77 23.11 -8.10
CA VAL A 94 -5.81 22.10 -7.86
C VAL A 94 -7.11 22.76 -7.45
N THR A 95 -8.19 22.38 -8.12
CA THR A 95 -9.56 22.79 -7.81
C THR A 95 -10.33 21.60 -7.29
N VAL A 96 -11.03 21.80 -6.17
CA VAL A 96 -11.87 20.80 -5.50
C VAL A 96 -13.31 21.27 -5.60
N ASP A 97 -14.19 20.45 -6.17
CA ASP A 97 -15.63 20.74 -6.18
C ASP A 97 -16.14 20.86 -4.73
N PRO A 98 -16.88 21.92 -4.36
CA PRO A 98 -17.47 22.07 -3.02
C PRO A 98 -18.36 20.89 -2.57
N ALA A 99 -18.90 20.10 -3.50
CA ALA A 99 -19.67 18.89 -3.19
C ALA A 99 -18.77 17.67 -2.85
N THR A 100 -17.45 17.80 -2.91
CA THR A 100 -16.49 16.75 -2.54
C THR A 100 -16.49 16.56 -1.02
N PRO A 101 -16.81 15.36 -0.50
CA PRO A 101 -16.79 15.09 0.93
C PRO A 101 -15.39 15.32 1.52
N PRO A 102 -15.26 15.97 2.68
CA PRO A 102 -14.00 16.00 3.42
C PRO A 102 -13.51 14.58 3.72
N GLY A 103 -12.21 14.32 3.54
CA GLY A 103 -11.66 12.98 3.69
C GLY A 103 -10.30 12.80 3.03
N PHE A 104 -9.85 11.55 2.97
CA PHE A 104 -8.61 11.18 2.28
C PHE A 104 -8.88 10.73 0.86
N TYR A 105 -8.03 11.19 -0.05
CA TYR A 105 -8.05 10.87 -1.47
C TYR A 105 -6.63 10.52 -1.91
N GLU A 106 -6.50 9.98 -3.11
CA GLU A 106 -5.20 9.69 -3.70
C GLU A 106 -4.94 10.52 -4.94
N VAL A 107 -3.66 10.84 -5.14
CA VAL A 107 -3.15 11.48 -6.35
C VAL A 107 -2.03 10.65 -6.95
N TRP A 108 -2.06 10.52 -8.27
CA TRP A 108 -0.98 9.97 -9.09
C TRP A 108 -0.45 11.07 -10.01
N ALA A 109 0.85 11.09 -10.22
CA ALA A 109 1.49 11.91 -11.23
C ALA A 109 1.60 11.13 -12.54
N SER A 110 1.26 11.77 -13.64
CA SER A 110 1.41 11.24 -15.00
C SER A 110 2.45 12.09 -15.73
N GLY A 111 3.39 11.42 -16.40
CA GLY A 111 4.45 12.10 -17.15
C GLY A 111 5.09 11.19 -18.17
N ARG A 112 6.25 11.57 -18.70
CA ARG A 112 6.95 10.81 -19.75
C ARG A 112 7.12 9.33 -19.43
N TYR A 113 7.51 9.00 -18.20
CA TYR A 113 7.89 7.63 -17.79
C TYR A 113 6.77 6.84 -17.14
N GLY A 114 5.54 7.08 -17.59
CA GLY A 114 4.36 6.35 -17.11
C GLY A 114 3.55 7.14 -16.08
N ILE A 115 2.94 6.40 -15.17
CA ILE A 115 2.14 6.92 -14.06
C ILE A 115 2.76 6.46 -12.74
N SER A 116 2.81 7.35 -11.76
CA SER A 116 3.50 7.12 -10.49
C SER A 116 2.81 6.09 -9.59
N ASN A 117 3.41 5.78 -8.44
CA ASN A 117 2.67 5.30 -7.28
C ASN A 117 1.69 6.37 -6.76
N PRO A 118 0.61 5.98 -6.05
CA PRO A 118 -0.30 6.93 -5.41
C PRO A 118 0.34 7.63 -4.21
N ARG A 119 -0.13 8.84 -3.91
CA ARG A 119 0.12 9.57 -2.65
C ARG A 119 -1.19 9.98 -2.01
N THR A 120 -1.29 9.81 -0.70
CA THR A 120 -2.46 10.26 0.07
C THR A 120 -2.46 11.79 0.17
N ILE A 121 -3.60 12.41 -0.12
CA ILE A 121 -3.92 13.81 0.17
C ILE A 121 -5.19 13.87 1.03
N ALA A 122 -5.34 14.92 1.82
CA ALA A 122 -6.58 15.18 2.57
C ALA A 122 -7.31 16.40 2.03
N ILE A 123 -8.63 16.29 1.89
CA ILE A 123 -9.52 17.41 1.58
C ILE A 123 -10.21 17.86 2.87
N VAL A 124 -10.09 19.15 3.19
CA VAL A 124 -10.70 19.78 4.37
C VAL A 124 -11.70 20.86 3.99
N PRO A 125 -12.74 21.11 4.81
CA PRO A 125 -13.70 22.19 4.59
C PRO A 125 -13.22 23.55 5.15
N THR A 126 -11.98 23.60 5.65
CA THR A 126 -11.37 24.79 6.24
C THR A 126 -10.27 25.37 5.33
N PRO A 127 -9.93 26.66 5.47
CA PRO A 127 -8.75 27.22 4.81
C PRO A 127 -7.47 26.46 5.18
N VAL A 128 -6.56 26.32 4.21
CA VAL A 128 -5.25 25.70 4.41
C VAL A 128 -4.15 26.74 4.26
N GLU A 129 -3.30 26.88 5.28
CA GLU A 129 -2.16 27.80 5.28
C GLU A 129 -0.83 27.05 5.40
N GLN A 130 0.16 27.45 4.59
CA GLN A 130 1.51 26.87 4.66
C GLN A 130 2.34 27.63 5.69
N LEU A 131 2.91 26.91 6.64
CA LEU A 131 3.88 27.46 7.58
C LEU A 131 5.18 27.82 6.84
N PRO A 132 5.88 28.90 7.26
CA PRO A 132 7.18 29.23 6.73
C PRO A 132 8.16 28.05 6.89
N GLY A 133 8.95 27.77 5.85
CA GLY A 133 9.93 26.68 5.88
C GLY A 133 11.07 26.87 6.89
N SER A 134 11.18 28.04 7.52
CA SER A 134 12.03 28.29 8.69
C SER A 134 11.32 29.30 9.57
N ILE A 135 11.20 28.99 10.86
CA ILE A 135 10.53 29.83 11.85
C ILE A 135 11.57 30.23 12.90
N ASP A 136 11.67 31.52 13.18
CA ASP A 136 12.52 32.03 14.26
C ASP A 136 11.94 31.55 15.62
N PRO A 137 12.68 30.76 16.42
CA PRO A 137 12.23 30.31 17.73
C PRO A 137 11.83 31.45 18.68
N LYS A 138 12.38 32.65 18.49
CA LYS A 138 12.06 33.84 19.30
C LYS A 138 10.75 34.50 18.88
N ASN A 139 10.33 34.29 17.64
CA ASN A 139 9.13 34.89 17.04
C ASN A 139 8.27 33.79 16.38
N PRO A 140 7.69 32.87 17.18
CA PRO A 140 6.89 31.78 16.64
C PRO A 140 5.59 32.29 16.02
N VAL A 141 5.14 31.58 14.97
CA VAL A 141 3.88 31.86 14.27
C VAL A 141 2.69 31.59 15.21
N GLU A 142 1.75 32.54 15.28
CA GLU A 142 0.48 32.35 15.99
C GLU A 142 -0.50 31.58 15.10
N VAL A 143 -0.81 30.35 15.49
CA VAL A 143 -1.78 29.48 14.81
C VAL A 143 -3.16 29.62 15.46
N LYS A 144 -4.22 29.59 14.66
CA LYS A 144 -5.59 29.87 15.10
C LYS A 144 -6.54 28.68 14.88
N PRO A 145 -7.59 28.55 15.70
CA PRO A 145 -8.70 27.64 15.41
C PRO A 145 -9.34 27.90 14.03
N GLY A 146 -9.87 26.87 13.41
CA GLY A 146 -10.59 26.97 12.12
C GLY A 146 -9.71 27.02 10.86
N ILE A 147 -8.38 26.96 11.01
CA ILE A 147 -7.41 26.90 9.90
C ILE A 147 -6.61 25.60 10.03
N CYS A 148 -6.37 24.92 8.90
CA CYS A 148 -5.43 23.82 8.83
C CYS A 148 -4.06 24.33 8.38
N TYR A 149 -3.05 24.16 9.22
CA TYR A 149 -1.68 24.55 8.91
C TYR A 149 -0.91 23.35 8.38
N VAL A 150 -0.13 23.54 7.32
CA VAL A 150 0.79 22.50 6.79
C VAL A 150 2.22 23.00 6.86
N GLY A 151 3.14 22.12 7.26
CA GLY A 151 4.56 22.47 7.38
C GLY A 151 5.46 21.28 7.10
N THR A 152 6.76 21.55 7.09
CA THR A 152 7.80 20.53 6.91
C THR A 152 8.82 20.59 8.04
N THR A 153 9.28 19.45 8.53
CA THR A 153 10.39 19.38 9.50
C THR A 153 11.71 19.21 8.77
N LYS A 154 12.72 20.02 9.12
CA LYS A 154 14.09 19.91 8.61
C LYS A 154 14.99 19.11 9.55
N ARG A 155 16.17 18.73 9.04
CA ARG A 155 17.15 17.95 9.81
C ARG A 155 17.58 18.74 11.03
N SER A 156 17.53 18.11 12.19
CA SER A 156 17.88 18.74 13.48
C SER A 156 17.11 20.04 13.79
N ASP A 157 15.92 20.22 13.20
CA ASP A 157 15.09 21.40 13.36
C ASP A 157 13.84 21.10 14.20
N THR A 158 13.28 22.13 14.81
CA THR A 158 12.03 22.07 15.58
C THR A 158 11.14 23.23 15.16
N VAL A 159 9.98 22.90 14.60
CA VAL A 159 8.95 23.88 14.25
C VAL A 159 8.26 24.34 15.53
N ILE A 160 8.38 25.63 15.85
CA ILE A 160 7.76 26.23 17.04
C ILE A 160 6.64 27.16 16.60
N VAL A 161 5.42 26.83 17.00
CA VAL A 161 4.23 27.67 16.82
C VAL A 161 3.58 27.94 18.17
N LYS A 162 2.75 28.97 18.26
CA LYS A 162 2.02 29.30 19.48
C LYS A 162 0.52 29.43 19.25
N THR A 163 -0.27 29.09 20.25
CA THR A 163 -1.72 29.34 20.29
C THR A 163 -2.12 29.82 21.68
N LYS A 164 -3.24 30.53 21.75
CA LYS A 164 -3.82 30.99 23.02
C LYS A 164 -4.59 29.87 23.68
N LYS A 165 -4.55 29.86 25.01
CA LYS A 165 -5.49 29.09 25.83
C LYS A 165 -6.73 29.95 26.08
N THR A 166 -7.91 29.37 25.89
CA THR A 166 -9.20 30.01 26.21
C THR A 166 -9.68 29.48 27.57
N ASP A 167 -11.00 29.42 27.78
CA ASP A 167 -11.60 28.78 28.96
C ASP A 167 -11.26 27.28 29.05
N HIS A 168 -10.93 26.65 27.91
CA HIS A 168 -10.45 25.27 27.84
C HIS A 168 -9.01 25.20 27.29
N TRP A 169 -8.34 24.07 27.51
CA TRP A 169 -7.10 23.77 26.81
C TRP A 169 -7.41 23.56 25.32
N PRO A 170 -6.60 24.13 24.41
CA PRO A 170 -6.82 23.94 22.98
C PRO A 170 -6.52 22.48 22.62
N LYS A 171 -7.38 21.89 21.80
CA LYS A 171 -7.14 20.57 21.21
C LYS A 171 -6.20 20.74 20.03
N CYS A 172 -5.02 20.12 20.08
CA CYS A 172 -4.02 20.23 19.01
C CYS A 172 -3.84 18.87 18.33
N LEU A 173 -4.15 18.82 17.04
CA LEU A 173 -4.05 17.64 16.21
C LEU A 173 -2.87 17.76 15.24
N ILE A 174 -1.98 16.77 15.22
CA ILE A 174 -0.86 16.71 14.28
C ILE A 174 -0.89 15.40 13.49
N ALA A 175 -1.09 15.49 12.18
CA ALA A 175 -1.11 14.34 11.27
C ALA A 175 0.11 14.36 10.32
N ALA A 176 0.75 13.21 10.12
CA ALA A 176 1.86 13.09 9.17
C ALA A 176 1.86 11.75 8.43
N GLN A 177 1.99 10.64 9.16
CA GLN A 177 2.18 9.31 8.54
C GLN A 177 0.96 8.79 7.76
N VAL A 178 -0.27 9.25 8.08
CA VAL A 178 -1.46 8.97 7.25
C VAL A 178 -1.44 9.69 5.90
N LEU A 179 -0.71 10.80 5.79
CA LEU A 179 -0.48 11.54 4.53
C LEU A 179 0.72 10.97 3.76
N ASP A 180 1.10 9.73 4.06
CA ASP A 180 2.30 9.04 3.59
C ASP A 180 3.61 9.81 3.89
N ALA A 181 3.61 10.81 4.78
CA ALA A 181 4.80 11.59 5.08
C ALA A 181 5.83 10.76 5.86
N ALA A 182 7.11 11.01 5.60
CA ALA A 182 8.21 10.28 6.24
C ALA A 182 8.41 10.65 7.72
N THR A 183 7.87 11.80 8.14
CA THR A 183 7.93 12.36 9.50
C THR A 183 7.39 11.38 10.52
N LEU A 184 8.14 11.14 11.60
CA LEU A 184 7.64 10.51 12.81
C LEU A 184 7.36 11.63 13.82
N PRO A 185 6.14 12.22 13.83
CA PRO A 185 5.92 13.44 14.56
C PRO A 185 6.07 13.20 16.06
N ALA A 186 6.77 14.14 16.70
CA ALA A 186 6.84 14.30 18.14
C ALA A 186 6.44 15.73 18.49
N LEU A 187 5.73 15.89 19.60
CA LEU A 187 5.22 17.15 20.09
C LEU A 187 5.70 17.36 21.53
N THR A 188 6.34 18.49 21.79
CA THR A 188 6.53 19.01 23.14
C THR A 188 5.68 20.27 23.32
N VAL A 189 4.83 20.29 24.35
CA VAL A 189 3.98 21.43 24.69
C VAL A 189 4.61 22.16 25.89
N THR A 190 4.82 23.46 25.76
CA THR A 190 5.36 24.30 26.85
C THR A 190 4.50 25.54 27.12
N ASP A 191 4.60 26.08 28.34
CA ASP A 191 4.06 27.41 28.67
C ASP A 191 5.00 28.54 28.18
N GLY A 192 4.60 29.80 28.41
CA GLY A 192 5.41 30.98 28.09
C GLY A 192 6.76 31.07 28.84
N LYS A 193 6.92 30.33 29.95
CA LYS A 193 8.18 30.22 30.70
C LYS A 193 9.05 29.04 30.23
N GLN A 194 8.65 28.37 29.15
CA GLN A 194 9.30 27.17 28.61
C GLN A 194 9.23 25.94 29.53
N THR A 195 8.32 25.93 30.51
CA THR A 195 8.03 24.75 31.33
C THR A 195 7.34 23.70 30.46
N VAL A 196 7.85 22.46 30.48
CA VAL A 196 7.24 21.35 29.73
C VAL A 196 5.95 20.89 30.41
N LEU A 197 4.84 21.02 29.70
CA LEU A 197 3.51 20.59 30.14
C LEU A 197 3.18 19.17 29.66
N SER A 198 3.65 18.79 28.47
CA SER A 198 3.43 17.47 27.88
C SER A 198 4.48 17.13 26.81
N GLN A 199 4.74 15.84 26.65
CA GLN A 199 5.50 15.29 25.54
C GLN A 199 4.73 14.12 24.94
N LEU A 200 4.49 14.17 23.64
CA LEU A 200 3.68 13.21 22.91
C LEU A 200 4.44 12.76 21.65
N ARG A 201 4.19 11.54 21.22
CA ARG A 201 4.74 10.97 20.00
C ARG A 201 3.64 10.19 19.28
N ALA A 202 3.59 10.28 17.96
CA ALA A 202 2.69 9.44 17.19
C ALA A 202 3.05 7.95 17.31
N GLN A 203 2.02 7.10 17.27
CA GLN A 203 2.16 5.65 17.22
C GLN A 203 1.57 5.13 15.91
N GLY A 204 2.42 4.52 15.07
CA GLY A 204 2.02 4.06 13.75
C GLY A 204 1.51 5.21 12.88
N LYS A 205 0.42 5.01 12.14
CA LYS A 205 -0.13 6.06 11.28
C LYS A 205 -0.87 7.15 12.03
N ARG A 206 -1.27 6.95 13.29
CA ARG A 206 -2.15 7.86 14.06
C ARG A 206 -1.61 9.27 14.22
N PRO A 207 -2.50 10.27 14.34
CA PRO A 207 -2.07 11.62 14.63
C PRO A 207 -1.67 11.73 16.11
N ILE A 208 -0.93 12.77 16.45
CA ILE A 208 -0.89 13.23 17.83
C ILE A 208 -2.16 14.01 18.09
N LEU A 209 -2.85 13.71 19.19
CA LEU A 209 -3.93 14.53 19.74
C LEU A 209 -3.54 14.97 21.16
N PHE A 210 -3.37 16.27 21.35
CA PHE A 210 -3.23 16.90 22.66
C PHE A 210 -4.56 17.55 23.04
N GLU A 211 -5.13 17.21 24.19
CA GLU A 211 -6.37 17.82 24.69
C GLU A 211 -6.18 18.47 26.07
N THR A 212 -5.42 17.82 26.94
CA THR A 212 -5.11 18.31 28.28
C THR A 212 -3.67 18.02 28.63
N PRO A 213 -2.99 18.91 29.37
CA PRO A 213 -1.60 18.69 29.73
C PRO A 213 -1.45 17.55 30.73
N THR A 214 -0.41 16.74 30.56
CA THR A 214 0.02 15.72 31.51
C THR A 214 0.39 16.32 32.87
N VAL A 215 1.04 17.49 32.86
CA VAL A 215 1.37 18.26 34.06
C VAL A 215 0.52 19.52 34.09
N ILE A 216 -0.40 19.60 35.06
CA ILE A 216 -1.28 20.77 35.23
C ILE A 216 -0.49 21.89 35.92
N PRO A 217 -0.27 23.04 35.26
CA PRO A 217 0.47 24.16 35.85
C PRO A 217 -0.36 24.81 36.97
N ARG A 218 0.32 25.21 38.06
CA ARG A 218 -0.30 25.91 39.19
C ARG A 218 -0.65 27.37 38.89
N GLN A 219 0.04 27.97 37.92
CA GLN A 219 -0.20 29.34 37.49
C GLN A 219 -1.08 29.37 36.24
N PRO A 220 -1.86 30.45 36.02
CA PRO A 220 -2.57 30.66 34.76
C PRO A 220 -1.60 30.63 33.58
N VAL A 221 -2.05 30.05 32.47
CA VAL A 221 -1.31 29.95 31.21
C VAL A 221 -2.19 30.53 30.12
N ASP A 222 -1.79 31.65 29.55
CA ASP A 222 -2.55 32.35 28.50
C ASP A 222 -2.12 31.93 27.09
N GLU A 223 -0.84 31.58 26.93
CA GLU A 223 -0.26 31.10 25.67
C GLU A 223 0.44 29.74 25.89
N ILE A 224 0.29 28.86 24.91
CA ILE A 224 1.04 27.62 24.81
C ILE A 224 1.89 27.60 23.55
N TYR A 225 3.02 26.91 23.63
CA TYR A 225 3.98 26.74 22.56
C TYR A 225 4.01 25.27 22.16
N LEU A 226 3.82 24.99 20.88
CA LEU A 226 3.85 23.66 20.29
C LEU A 226 5.18 23.50 19.55
N LYS A 227 6.03 22.60 20.04
CA LYS A 227 7.33 22.28 19.45
C LYS A 227 7.22 20.95 18.70
N ILE A 228 7.19 21.01 17.38
CA ILE A 228 6.95 19.87 16.48
C ILE A 228 8.27 19.50 15.79
N TYR A 229 8.66 18.23 15.88
CA TYR A 229 9.89 17.73 15.26
C TYR A 229 9.74 16.28 14.79
N ASP A 230 10.59 15.85 13.86
CA ASP A 230 10.75 14.44 13.52
C ASP A 230 11.50 13.75 14.66
N PHE A 231 10.96 12.67 15.22
CA PHE A 231 11.52 11.98 16.38
C PHE A 231 12.99 11.53 16.16
N LEU A 232 13.34 11.20 14.92
CA LEU A 232 14.70 10.84 14.53
C LEU A 232 15.52 12.01 13.96
N TYR A 233 14.97 13.22 13.95
CA TYR A 233 15.57 14.45 13.44
C TYR A 233 16.16 14.33 12.03
N ARG A 234 15.61 13.45 11.18
CA ARG A 234 16.19 13.16 9.86
C ARG A 234 15.99 14.34 8.93
N GLY A 235 14.75 14.84 8.87
CA GLY A 235 14.31 15.93 8.00
C GLY A 235 14.47 15.62 6.51
N ALA A 236 13.44 15.92 5.71
CA ALA A 236 13.47 15.69 4.27
C ALA A 236 12.36 16.51 3.59
N GLU A 237 12.41 16.62 2.27
CA GLU A 237 11.27 17.13 1.47
C GLU A 237 10.01 16.26 1.62
N THR A 238 10.19 15.00 2.02
CA THR A 238 9.12 14.05 2.35
C THR A 238 8.61 14.16 3.79
N ALA A 239 9.21 15.04 4.60
CA ALA A 239 8.91 15.18 6.03
C ALA A 239 7.90 16.31 6.31
N SER A 240 6.70 16.21 5.72
CA SER A 240 5.59 17.14 5.97
C SER A 240 4.73 16.73 7.18
N PHE A 241 3.93 17.66 7.69
CA PHE A 241 2.86 17.43 8.67
C PHE A 241 1.72 18.43 8.48
N ALA A 242 0.54 18.09 8.99
CA ALA A 242 -0.61 18.97 9.14
C ALA A 242 -0.89 19.21 10.62
N LEU A 243 -1.23 20.46 10.99
CA LEU A 243 -1.57 20.92 12.32
C LEU A 243 -2.95 21.58 12.30
N VAL A 244 -3.82 21.17 13.21
CA VAL A 244 -5.15 21.79 13.40
C VAL A 244 -5.33 22.11 14.87
N ILE A 245 -5.78 23.34 15.15
CA ILE A 245 -6.15 23.81 16.48
C ILE A 245 -7.67 23.74 16.61
N ASP A 246 -8.14 23.16 17.72
CA ASP A 246 -9.53 22.86 18.00
C ASP A 246 -10.27 22.24 16.81
N PRO A 247 -9.79 21.07 16.30
CA PRO A 247 -10.48 20.38 15.22
C PRO A 247 -11.91 20.02 15.67
N PRO A 248 -12.93 20.27 14.82
CA PRO A 248 -14.27 19.77 15.11
C PRO A 248 -14.27 18.23 15.20
N GLU A 249 -15.23 17.65 15.91
CA GLU A 249 -15.27 16.19 16.13
C GLU A 249 -15.29 15.37 14.83
N ASN A 250 -15.89 15.92 13.78
CA ASN A 250 -15.99 15.33 12.45
C ASN A 250 -14.84 15.73 11.51
N HIS A 251 -13.78 16.37 12.01
CA HIS A 251 -12.65 16.79 11.16
C HIS A 251 -12.04 15.56 10.46
N PRO A 252 -11.74 15.61 9.15
CA PRO A 252 -11.26 14.45 8.41
C PRO A 252 -9.94 13.95 8.99
N LEU A 253 -9.01 14.83 9.38
CA LEU A 253 -7.78 14.41 10.06
C LEU A 253 -8.00 13.96 11.53
N LEU A 254 -9.21 13.93 12.08
CA LEU A 254 -9.47 13.49 13.47
C LEU A 254 -10.22 12.15 13.49
N THR A 255 -11.24 12.00 12.63
CA THR A 255 -12.16 10.86 12.67
C THR A 255 -11.49 9.51 12.39
N THR A 256 -11.97 8.45 13.04
CA THR A 256 -11.49 7.06 12.85
C THR A 256 -11.70 6.54 11.44
N ALA A 257 -12.70 7.02 10.70
CA ALA A 257 -12.88 6.77 9.27
C ALA A 257 -11.64 7.15 8.43
N ALA A 258 -10.81 8.04 8.98
CA ALA A 258 -9.62 8.57 8.36
C ALA A 258 -8.34 7.81 8.77
N TRP A 259 -8.40 7.01 9.84
CA TRP A 259 -7.31 6.13 10.31
C TRP A 259 -7.57 4.66 10.02
N LYS A 260 -8.77 4.33 9.54
CA LYS A 260 -9.02 3.06 8.88
C LYS A 260 -7.96 2.93 7.79
N PRO A 261 -7.07 1.92 7.82
CA PRO A 261 -6.34 1.61 6.60
C PRO A 261 -7.39 1.52 5.51
N PRO A 262 -7.25 2.24 4.37
CA PRO A 262 -8.17 2.06 3.27
C PRO A 262 -8.12 0.57 2.98
N PHE A 263 -9.20 -0.11 3.32
CA PHE A 263 -9.31 -1.56 3.33
C PHE A 263 -8.40 -2.23 4.38
N SER A 264 -9.01 -2.75 5.44
CA SER A 264 -8.60 -4.10 5.79
C SER A 264 -8.95 -4.92 4.54
N VAL A 265 -8.05 -5.78 4.05
CA VAL A 265 -8.36 -6.73 2.96
C VAL A 265 -9.56 -7.65 3.33
N PHE A 266 -10.21 -7.41 4.47
CA PHE A 266 -11.16 -8.23 5.19
C PHE A 266 -12.52 -7.52 5.41
N GLU A 267 -12.72 -6.25 4.98
CA GLU A 267 -14.03 -5.58 5.09
C GLU A 267 -15.00 -5.94 3.94
N GLU A 268 -14.52 -6.50 2.82
CA GLU A 268 -15.40 -6.87 1.69
C GLU A 268 -15.77 -8.36 1.68
N SER A 269 -17.08 -8.61 1.72
CA SER A 269 -17.75 -9.87 1.39
C SER A 269 -17.66 -10.99 2.42
N LEU A 270 -18.36 -10.81 3.53
CA LEU A 270 -19.19 -11.88 4.07
C LEU A 270 -20.54 -11.26 4.41
N ALA A 271 -21.63 -11.83 3.87
CA ALA A 271 -23.02 -11.39 4.07
C ALA A 271 -23.30 -10.88 5.49
N SER A 272 -24.17 -9.87 5.63
CA SER A 272 -24.64 -9.36 6.92
C SER A 272 -25.12 -10.53 7.80
N TRP A 273 -24.34 -10.89 8.81
CA TRP A 273 -24.76 -11.86 9.82
C TRP A 273 -25.70 -11.16 10.81
N PRO A 274 -26.65 -11.88 11.42
CA PRO A 274 -27.55 -11.27 12.40
C PRO A 274 -26.73 -10.66 13.56
N THR A 275 -26.94 -9.37 13.81
CA THR A 275 -26.33 -8.63 14.93
C THR A 275 -27.03 -9.01 16.24
N VAL A 276 -26.26 -9.38 17.27
CA VAL A 276 -26.80 -9.65 18.62
C VAL A 276 -26.46 -8.47 19.54
N ASP A 277 -27.49 -7.80 20.07
CA ASP A 277 -27.35 -6.64 20.96
C ASP A 277 -26.77 -7.06 22.33
N PRO A 278 -25.60 -6.51 22.76
CA PRO A 278 -24.99 -6.83 24.04
C PRO A 278 -25.87 -6.57 25.27
N GLY A 279 -26.88 -5.69 25.17
CA GLY A 279 -27.78 -5.35 26.28
C GLY A 279 -28.75 -6.46 26.70
N THR A 280 -28.85 -7.55 25.93
CA THR A 280 -29.76 -8.68 26.18
C THR A 280 -29.07 -9.92 26.78
N ILE A 281 -27.78 -9.80 27.13
CA ILE A 281 -26.94 -10.90 27.62
C ILE A 281 -27.35 -11.29 29.06
N PRO A 282 -27.77 -12.55 29.32
CA PRO A 282 -27.89 -13.04 30.69
C PRO A 282 -26.51 -13.16 31.33
N VAL A 283 -26.40 -12.84 32.62
CA VAL A 283 -25.20 -13.09 33.44
C VAL A 283 -24.88 -14.59 33.37
N GLY A 284 -23.94 -14.98 32.50
CA GLY A 284 -23.67 -16.39 32.16
C GLY A 284 -23.23 -16.68 30.71
N GLY A 285 -23.37 -15.74 29.76
CA GLY A 285 -22.57 -15.72 28.52
C GLY A 285 -22.79 -16.83 27.48
N LEU A 286 -23.98 -17.44 27.42
CA LEU A 286 -24.35 -18.41 26.37
C LEU A 286 -24.87 -17.68 25.12
N PHE A 287 -24.13 -17.74 24.02
CA PHE A 287 -24.57 -17.24 22.70
C PHE A 287 -25.30 -18.33 21.89
N PRO A 288 -26.22 -17.97 20.98
CA PRO A 288 -26.89 -18.93 20.12
C PRO A 288 -25.90 -19.66 19.18
N ALA A 289 -26.20 -20.91 18.84
CA ALA A 289 -25.52 -21.60 17.75
C ALA A 289 -25.89 -20.93 16.41
N PRO A 290 -24.94 -20.69 15.48
CA PRO A 290 -23.55 -20.30 15.72
C PRO A 290 -23.14 -19.06 14.91
N THR A 291 -24.07 -18.35 14.27
CA THR A 291 -23.80 -17.22 13.37
C THR A 291 -24.25 -15.92 14.01
N TRP A 292 -23.32 -15.10 14.47
CA TRP A 292 -23.61 -13.82 15.13
C TRP A 292 -22.43 -12.84 15.08
N GLU A 293 -22.74 -11.57 15.30
CA GLU A 293 -21.76 -10.49 15.52
C GLU A 293 -22.10 -9.77 16.84
N THR A 294 -21.07 -9.35 17.58
CA THR A 294 -21.22 -8.57 18.83
C THR A 294 -20.05 -7.61 19.04
N THR A 295 -20.27 -6.55 19.81
CA THR A 295 -19.23 -5.57 20.19
C THR A 295 -18.76 -5.84 21.61
N ILE A 296 -17.44 -5.89 21.80
CA ILE A 296 -16.79 -6.12 23.09
C ILE A 296 -16.02 -4.87 23.49
N GLU A 297 -16.17 -4.46 24.75
CA GLU A 297 -15.37 -3.39 25.34
C GLU A 297 -14.44 -3.96 26.42
N LEU A 298 -13.14 -3.88 26.18
CA LEU A 298 -12.09 -4.27 27.13
C LEU A 298 -11.60 -3.03 27.86
N THR A 299 -11.55 -3.09 29.19
CA THR A 299 -11.13 -1.99 30.05
C THR A 299 -9.93 -2.39 30.91
N PRO A 300 -9.18 -1.45 31.51
CA PRO A 300 -8.13 -1.80 32.47
C PRO A 300 -8.65 -2.64 33.65
N GLN A 301 -9.89 -2.44 34.07
CA GLN A 301 -10.55 -3.21 35.15
C GLN A 301 -11.04 -4.58 34.66
N ASN A 302 -11.40 -4.69 33.38
CA ASN A 302 -11.82 -5.93 32.74
C ASN A 302 -11.03 -6.15 31.43
N PRO A 303 -9.76 -6.57 31.52
CA PRO A 303 -8.86 -6.62 30.37
C PRO A 303 -9.09 -7.85 29.48
N LYS A 304 -10.04 -8.72 29.86
CA LYS A 304 -10.31 -9.99 29.20
C LYS A 304 -11.80 -10.25 29.10
N ALA A 305 -12.29 -10.54 27.90
CA ALA A 305 -13.63 -11.05 27.67
C ALA A 305 -13.62 -12.58 27.53
N GLN A 306 -14.65 -13.25 28.06
CA GLN A 306 -14.88 -14.69 27.87
C GLN A 306 -16.29 -14.92 27.34
N ILE A 307 -16.39 -15.68 26.25
CA ILE A 307 -17.64 -15.97 25.56
C ILE A 307 -17.74 -17.47 25.33
N GLU A 308 -18.90 -18.07 25.58
CA GLU A 308 -19.16 -19.50 25.38
C GLU A 308 -20.33 -19.71 24.41
N PHE A 309 -20.17 -20.66 23.49
CA PHE A 309 -21.24 -21.04 22.57
C PHE A 309 -21.15 -22.51 22.16
N PRO A 310 -22.28 -23.14 21.82
CA PRO A 310 -22.31 -24.50 21.30
C PRO A 310 -21.83 -24.56 19.85
N VAL A 311 -21.27 -25.71 19.45
CA VAL A 311 -20.84 -26.00 18.07
C VAL A 311 -21.66 -27.15 17.47
N ALA A 312 -21.99 -27.07 16.18
CA ALA A 312 -22.68 -28.15 15.46
C ALA A 312 -21.70 -29.27 15.06
N GLU A 313 -22.21 -30.48 14.91
CA GLU A 313 -21.41 -31.66 14.55
C GLU A 313 -20.79 -31.49 13.16
N GLY A 314 -19.51 -31.82 13.01
CA GLY A 314 -18.83 -31.82 11.72
C GLY A 314 -18.63 -30.43 11.09
N GLN A 315 -19.11 -29.35 11.71
CA GLN A 315 -19.03 -27.99 11.18
C GLN A 315 -17.82 -27.24 11.75
N ALA A 316 -16.98 -26.69 10.86
CA ALA A 316 -15.94 -25.74 11.26
C ALA A 316 -16.50 -24.32 11.34
N TYR A 317 -15.94 -23.53 12.26
CA TYR A 317 -16.30 -22.12 12.48
C TYR A 317 -15.09 -21.21 12.29
N GLU A 318 -15.36 -19.96 11.95
CA GLU A 318 -14.37 -18.88 11.99
C GLU A 318 -14.77 -17.84 13.01
N CYS A 319 -13.75 -17.29 13.66
CA CYS A 319 -13.85 -16.23 14.65
C CYS A 319 -12.98 -15.07 14.14
N GLU A 320 -13.61 -13.96 13.80
CA GLU A 320 -12.96 -12.77 13.26
C GLU A 320 -13.11 -11.61 14.24
N VAL A 321 -12.01 -10.93 14.54
CA VAL A 321 -12.01 -9.70 15.32
C VAL A 321 -11.76 -8.52 14.41
N PHE A 322 -12.45 -7.41 14.64
CA PHE A 322 -12.20 -6.13 13.98
C PHE A 322 -11.95 -5.08 15.07
N SER A 323 -10.70 -4.65 15.20
CA SER A 323 -10.27 -3.69 16.21
C SER A 323 -9.24 -2.73 15.62
N ALA A 324 -8.05 -3.23 15.31
CA ALA A 324 -6.98 -2.45 14.68
C ALA A 324 -7.42 -1.94 13.29
N SER A 325 -8.14 -2.75 12.50
CA SER A 325 -8.71 -2.32 11.23
C SER A 325 -9.77 -1.22 11.37
N GLN A 326 -10.43 -1.13 12.54
CA GLN A 326 -11.37 -0.05 12.87
C GLN A 326 -10.67 1.17 13.47
N GLY A 327 -9.34 1.20 13.46
CA GLY A 327 -8.58 2.31 14.01
C GLY A 327 -8.56 2.30 15.54
N GLN A 328 -8.53 1.13 16.18
CA GLN A 328 -8.20 0.96 17.62
C GLN A 328 -6.72 0.63 17.81
N LEU A 329 -6.12 1.06 18.92
CA LEU A 329 -4.72 0.77 19.21
C LEU A 329 -4.74 -0.47 20.08
N SER A 330 -4.75 -1.63 19.45
CA SER A 330 -5.01 -2.89 20.14
C SER A 330 -4.13 -3.96 19.55
N ASP A 331 -3.77 -4.91 20.39
CA ASP A 331 -3.09 -6.15 19.99
C ASP A 331 -3.91 -7.30 20.58
N ILE A 332 -4.86 -7.81 19.80
CA ILE A 332 -5.88 -8.71 20.32
C ILE A 332 -5.40 -10.15 20.20
N ARG A 333 -5.44 -10.89 21.32
CA ARG A 333 -5.27 -12.34 21.35
C ARG A 333 -6.61 -13.03 21.53
N ILE A 334 -6.88 -14.02 20.68
CA ILE A 334 -7.98 -14.98 20.82
C ILE A 334 -7.40 -16.33 21.21
N VAL A 335 -7.95 -16.94 22.26
CA VAL A 335 -7.71 -18.34 22.61
C VAL A 335 -9.06 -19.07 22.64
N ALA A 336 -9.20 -20.10 21.82
CA ALA A 336 -10.38 -20.96 21.77
C ALA A 336 -10.07 -22.29 22.46
N ASP A 337 -10.83 -22.60 23.51
CA ASP A 337 -10.73 -23.83 24.29
C ASP A 337 -12.02 -24.63 24.18
N ARG A 338 -11.95 -25.97 24.14
CA ARG A 338 -13.14 -26.81 24.36
C ARG A 338 -13.40 -26.96 25.85
N VAL A 339 -14.63 -26.69 26.25
CA VAL A 339 -15.07 -26.79 27.64
C VAL A 339 -16.34 -27.63 27.74
N ALA A 340 -16.47 -28.34 28.86
CA ALA A 340 -17.75 -28.92 29.23
C ALA A 340 -18.82 -27.81 29.34
N PRO A 341 -20.12 -28.13 29.10
CA PRO A 341 -21.23 -27.22 29.38
C PRO A 341 -21.14 -26.62 30.79
N ALA A 342 -21.83 -25.51 31.05
CA ALA A 342 -21.87 -24.98 32.41
C ALA A 342 -22.53 -25.99 33.36
N PRO A 343 -21.88 -26.36 34.49
CA PRO A 343 -22.49 -27.27 35.45
C PRO A 343 -23.67 -26.59 36.14
N THR A 344 -24.70 -27.34 36.50
CA THR A 344 -25.75 -26.84 37.40
C THR A 344 -25.14 -26.56 38.79
N PRO A 345 -25.76 -25.70 39.61
CA PRO A 345 -25.28 -25.44 40.98
C PRO A 345 -25.09 -26.73 41.80
N GLU A 346 -26.00 -27.69 41.65
CA GLU A 346 -25.95 -29.00 42.30
C GLU A 346 -24.74 -29.82 41.83
N GLN A 347 -24.51 -29.87 40.52
CA GLN A 347 -23.34 -30.54 39.95
C GLN A 347 -22.04 -29.90 40.41
N LEU A 348 -22.00 -28.57 40.51
CA LEU A 348 -20.81 -27.84 40.95
C LEU A 348 -20.44 -28.16 42.40
N ILE A 349 -21.44 -28.22 43.29
CA ILE A 349 -21.24 -28.62 44.70
C ILE A 349 -20.71 -30.05 44.78
N GLU A 350 -21.32 -30.97 44.04
CA GLU A 350 -20.92 -32.38 44.02
C GLU A 350 -19.48 -32.58 43.49
N ILE A 351 -19.15 -31.89 42.39
CA ILE A 351 -17.83 -31.93 41.77
C ILE A 351 -16.77 -31.31 42.70
N GLN A 352 -17.07 -30.17 43.33
CA GLN A 352 -16.13 -29.50 44.23
C GLN A 352 -15.86 -30.35 45.48
N ALA A 353 -16.91 -30.93 46.08
CA ALA A 353 -16.76 -31.86 47.21
C ALA A 353 -15.92 -33.10 46.85
N ALA A 354 -16.11 -33.65 45.65
CA ALA A 354 -15.31 -34.77 45.15
C ALA A 354 -13.84 -34.38 44.87
N MET A 355 -13.60 -33.12 44.48
CA MET A 355 -12.24 -32.60 44.25
C MET A 355 -11.48 -32.30 45.55
N ASP A 356 -12.19 -31.94 46.61
CA ASP A 356 -11.61 -31.66 47.94
C ASP A 356 -11.45 -32.92 48.81
N ALA A 357 -11.95 -34.08 48.35
CA ALA A 357 -11.86 -35.35 49.05
C ALA A 357 -10.41 -35.85 49.17
N PRO A 358 -10.02 -36.52 50.28
CA PRO A 358 -8.68 -37.08 50.47
C PRO A 358 -8.29 -38.07 49.36
N SER A 359 -7.01 -38.07 48.95
CA SER A 359 -6.53 -38.97 47.90
C SER A 359 -6.77 -40.44 48.28
N GLY A 360 -7.42 -41.21 47.41
CA GLY A 360 -7.77 -42.62 47.67
C GLY A 360 -9.21 -42.84 48.12
N THR A 361 -10.02 -41.78 48.25
CA THR A 361 -11.47 -41.90 48.43
C THR A 361 -12.09 -42.51 47.18
N ALA A 362 -12.82 -43.62 47.32
CA ALA A 362 -13.50 -44.26 46.20
C ALA A 362 -14.70 -43.41 45.76
N LEU A 363 -14.62 -42.85 44.54
CA LEU A 363 -15.72 -42.14 43.89
C LEU A 363 -16.50 -43.10 42.99
N ASP A 364 -17.79 -42.85 42.83
CA ASP A 364 -18.58 -43.49 41.77
C ASP A 364 -17.93 -43.21 40.39
N PRO A 365 -17.73 -44.21 39.52
CA PRO A 365 -17.13 -44.01 38.19
C PRO A 365 -17.78 -42.90 37.36
N ALA A 366 -19.09 -42.69 37.47
CA ALA A 366 -19.77 -41.59 36.78
C ALA A 366 -19.39 -40.22 37.34
N LEU A 367 -19.28 -40.08 38.66
CA LEU A 367 -18.79 -38.87 39.32
C LEU A 367 -17.31 -38.64 39.05
N GLU A 368 -16.49 -39.71 39.01
CA GLU A 368 -15.07 -39.61 38.66
C GLU A 368 -14.89 -39.09 37.22
N GLN A 369 -15.70 -39.57 36.27
CA GLN A 369 -15.70 -39.06 34.90
C GLN A 369 -16.18 -37.61 34.83
N ARG A 370 -17.24 -37.25 35.55
CA ARG A 370 -17.70 -35.84 35.64
C ARG A 370 -16.63 -34.93 36.24
N VAL A 371 -15.93 -35.36 37.29
CA VAL A 371 -14.80 -34.59 37.84
C VAL A 371 -13.70 -34.44 36.79
N LYS A 372 -13.37 -35.48 36.01
CA LYS A 372 -12.40 -35.37 34.90
C LYS A 372 -12.84 -34.37 33.83
N ASP A 373 -14.12 -34.37 33.44
CA ASP A 373 -14.67 -33.51 32.39
C ASP A 373 -14.78 -32.03 32.82
N TYR A 374 -15.16 -31.77 34.09
CA TYR A 374 -15.38 -30.41 34.61
C TYR A 374 -14.17 -29.79 35.33
N ARG A 375 -13.18 -30.59 35.77
CA ARG A 375 -11.96 -30.09 36.41
C ARG A 375 -11.23 -29.02 35.57
N PRO A 376 -11.08 -29.16 34.23
CA PRO A 376 -10.49 -28.11 33.39
C PRO A 376 -11.28 -26.80 33.40
N ARG A 377 -12.60 -26.86 33.59
CA ARG A 377 -13.48 -25.68 33.68
C ARG A 377 -13.31 -24.96 35.02
N ILE A 378 -13.18 -25.71 36.12
CA ILE A 378 -13.15 -25.20 37.50
C ILE A 378 -11.75 -24.74 37.92
N GLN A 379 -10.75 -25.62 37.80
CA GLN A 379 -9.38 -25.35 38.24
C GLN A 379 -8.50 -24.74 37.15
N ASN A 380 -9.03 -24.60 35.94
CA ASN A 380 -8.30 -24.03 34.82
C ASN A 380 -7.06 -24.85 34.37
N THR A 381 -7.01 -26.13 34.73
CA THR A 381 -5.89 -27.06 34.48
C THR A 381 -6.21 -28.04 33.35
N GLY A 382 -5.25 -28.33 32.46
CA GLY A 382 -5.45 -29.31 31.39
C GLY A 382 -6.47 -28.91 30.32
N ARG A 383 -6.55 -27.62 29.97
CA ARG A 383 -7.44 -27.11 28.92
C ARG A 383 -7.15 -27.74 27.56
N GLU A 384 -8.21 -28.09 26.83
CA GLU A 384 -8.13 -28.51 25.42
C GLU A 384 -8.15 -27.25 24.52
N VAL A 385 -7.00 -26.62 24.36
CA VAL A 385 -6.83 -25.46 23.46
C VAL A 385 -6.92 -25.95 22.01
N ILE A 386 -7.84 -25.41 21.22
CA ILE A 386 -8.09 -25.83 19.83
C ILE A 386 -7.69 -24.79 18.79
N ALA A 387 -7.61 -23.51 19.16
CA ALA A 387 -7.09 -22.46 18.29
C ALA A 387 -6.52 -21.29 19.11
N ILE A 388 -5.44 -20.69 18.63
CA ILE A 388 -4.87 -19.44 19.13
C ILE A 388 -4.62 -18.54 17.93
N ALA A 389 -4.99 -17.26 18.04
CA ALA A 389 -4.70 -16.25 17.03
C ALA A 389 -4.37 -14.91 17.70
N GLU A 390 -3.42 -14.17 17.14
CA GLU A 390 -2.98 -12.83 17.60
C GLU A 390 -3.00 -11.86 16.43
N ASP A 391 -2.42 -12.28 15.31
CA ASP A 391 -2.46 -11.52 14.06
C ASP A 391 -3.36 -12.19 13.03
N GLY A 392 -3.86 -11.38 12.11
CA GLY A 392 -4.47 -11.83 10.88
C GLY A 392 -3.38 -12.22 9.88
N PRO A 393 -3.60 -13.25 9.04
CA PRO A 393 -2.59 -13.68 8.09
C PRO A 393 -2.34 -12.60 7.04
N GLY A 394 -1.06 -12.38 6.75
CA GLY A 394 -0.61 -11.38 5.78
C GLY A 394 -0.84 -11.79 4.33
N ALA A 395 -0.69 -10.81 3.43
CA ALA A 395 -0.72 -10.99 1.99
C ALA A 395 0.34 -10.09 1.32
N GLY A 396 0.74 -10.47 0.12
CA GLY A 396 1.75 -9.75 -0.66
C GLY A 396 3.14 -10.39 -0.56
N THR A 397 4.15 -9.64 -0.98
CA THR A 397 5.54 -10.10 -1.06
C THR A 397 6.38 -9.47 0.05
N ARG A 398 7.66 -9.87 0.16
CA ARG A 398 8.58 -9.20 1.10
C ARG A 398 8.78 -7.71 0.81
N ALA A 399 8.64 -7.30 -0.45
CA ALA A 399 8.76 -5.89 -0.86
C ALA A 399 7.47 -5.11 -0.56
N VAL A 400 6.32 -5.76 -0.75
CA VAL A 400 4.99 -5.19 -0.50
C VAL A 400 4.19 -6.11 0.41
N GLY A 401 4.46 -6.00 1.72
CA GLY A 401 3.78 -6.80 2.74
C GLY A 401 2.60 -6.07 3.34
N LEU A 402 1.44 -6.73 3.37
CA LEU A 402 0.26 -6.29 4.10
C LEU A 402 0.00 -7.30 5.21
N SER A 403 -0.09 -6.83 6.44
CA SER A 403 -0.49 -7.63 7.61
C SER A 403 -1.65 -6.98 8.31
N SER A 404 -2.37 -7.77 9.10
CA SER A 404 -3.44 -7.29 9.96
C SER A 404 -3.11 -7.67 11.40
N ALA A 405 -3.23 -6.71 12.32
CA ALA A 405 -3.17 -6.98 13.76
C ALA A 405 -4.53 -7.48 14.31
N ASP A 406 -5.51 -7.65 13.42
CA ASP A 406 -6.80 -8.23 13.77
C ASP A 406 -6.77 -9.75 13.58
N PRO A 407 -6.88 -10.54 14.67
CA PRO A 407 -6.78 -11.99 14.61
C PRO A 407 -7.99 -12.64 13.92
N ILE A 408 -7.71 -13.74 13.23
CA ILE A 408 -8.73 -14.66 12.71
C ILE A 408 -8.38 -16.06 13.21
N ALA A 409 -9.28 -16.68 13.96
CA ALA A 409 -9.12 -18.04 14.46
C ALA A 409 -10.10 -18.99 13.77
N THR A 410 -9.57 -20.08 13.20
CA THR A 410 -10.39 -21.18 12.67
C THR A 410 -10.61 -22.21 13.77
N ILE A 411 -11.87 -22.44 14.11
CA ILE A 411 -12.30 -23.42 15.11
C ILE A 411 -12.60 -24.73 14.36
N PRO A 412 -11.80 -25.80 14.57
CA PRO A 412 -12.03 -27.06 13.89
C PRO A 412 -13.33 -27.72 14.37
N ALA A 413 -13.95 -28.49 13.46
CA ALA A 413 -15.13 -29.29 13.77
C ALA A 413 -14.91 -30.18 15.01
N GLY A 414 -15.94 -30.33 15.83
CA GLY A 414 -15.84 -30.97 17.14
C GLY A 414 -17.07 -31.74 17.57
N PRO A 415 -16.96 -32.51 18.68
CA PRO A 415 -18.10 -33.20 19.25
C PRO A 415 -19.08 -32.19 19.83
N VAL A 416 -20.37 -32.33 19.49
CA VAL A 416 -21.48 -31.45 19.91
C VAL A 416 -21.62 -31.36 21.44
N THR A 417 -21.10 -32.34 22.16
CA THR A 417 -21.16 -32.44 23.62
C THR A 417 -20.27 -31.44 24.35
N LYS A 418 -19.41 -30.68 23.65
CA LYS A 418 -18.56 -29.63 24.23
C LYS A 418 -18.90 -28.25 23.66
N TYR A 419 -18.78 -27.23 24.51
CA TYR A 419 -18.86 -25.83 24.12
C TYR A 419 -17.48 -25.32 23.71
N VAL A 420 -17.45 -24.27 22.89
CA VAL A 420 -16.24 -23.49 22.65
C VAL A 420 -16.26 -22.28 23.56
N ARG A 421 -15.18 -22.09 24.31
CA ARG A 421 -14.90 -20.89 25.11
C ARG A 421 -13.86 -20.05 24.37
N LEU A 422 -14.25 -18.86 23.93
CA LEU A 422 -13.34 -17.83 23.44
C LEU A 422 -12.86 -16.96 24.61
N SER A 423 -11.55 -16.84 24.74
CA SER A 423 -10.88 -15.88 25.62
C SER A 423 -10.25 -14.79 24.75
N ILE A 424 -10.69 -13.55 24.92
CA ILE A 424 -10.25 -12.39 24.13
C ILE A 424 -9.55 -11.42 25.07
N THR A 425 -8.31 -11.06 24.74
CA THR A 425 -7.47 -10.19 25.57
C THR A 425 -6.77 -9.17 24.69
N ASP A 426 -6.63 -7.93 25.15
CA ASP A 426 -5.76 -6.94 24.52
C ASP A 426 -4.37 -6.96 25.20
N LEU A 427 -3.34 -7.38 24.47
CA LEU A 427 -1.95 -7.48 24.94
C LEU A 427 -1.31 -6.13 25.18
N GLN A 428 -1.87 -5.04 24.63
CA GLN A 428 -1.44 -3.67 24.92
C GLN A 428 -2.12 -3.07 26.16
N MET A 429 -3.07 -3.79 26.76
CA MET A 429 -3.78 -3.30 27.94
C MET A 429 -2.85 -3.23 29.15
N THR A 430 -2.75 -2.06 29.76
CA THR A 430 -1.99 -1.85 31.00
C THR A 430 -2.88 -1.22 32.08
N PRO A 431 -2.59 -1.43 33.37
CA PRO A 431 -3.37 -0.81 34.45
C PRO A 431 -3.36 0.72 34.44
N SER A 432 -2.37 1.34 33.79
CA SER A 432 -2.23 2.80 33.67
C SER A 432 -2.95 3.39 32.45
N ARG A 433 -3.48 2.56 31.55
CA ARG A 433 -4.28 3.00 30.39
C ARG A 433 -5.59 3.61 30.87
N LYS A 434 -6.02 4.71 30.25
CA LYS A 434 -7.22 5.48 30.67
C LYS A 434 -8.44 5.29 29.76
N TRP A 435 -8.33 4.47 28.73
CA TRP A 435 -9.34 4.33 27.68
C TRP A 435 -9.59 2.85 27.38
N ALA A 436 -10.79 2.55 26.90
CA ALA A 436 -11.25 1.18 26.63
C ALA A 436 -11.01 0.78 25.17
N THR A 437 -10.64 -0.47 24.95
CA THR A 437 -10.52 -1.05 23.61
C THR A 437 -11.87 -1.61 23.20
N ARG A 438 -12.50 -1.01 22.19
CA ARG A 438 -13.75 -1.51 21.60
C ARG A 438 -13.46 -2.32 20.35
N LEU A 439 -13.95 -3.54 20.26
CA LEU A 439 -13.76 -4.40 19.10
C LEU A 439 -15.08 -5.05 18.67
N ASN A 440 -15.23 -5.33 17.38
CA ASN A 440 -16.31 -6.18 16.88
C ASN A 440 -15.79 -7.61 16.75
N LEU A 441 -16.57 -8.56 17.28
CA LEU A 441 -16.33 -9.98 17.18
C LEU A 441 -17.41 -10.61 16.32
N ARG A 442 -16.99 -11.42 15.36
CA ARG A 442 -17.86 -12.20 14.49
C ARG A 442 -17.54 -13.68 14.61
N VAL A 443 -18.57 -14.51 14.81
CA VAL A 443 -18.44 -15.98 14.88
C VAL A 443 -19.51 -16.66 14.04
N GLY A 444 -19.12 -17.63 13.23
CA GLY A 444 -20.02 -18.35 12.33
C GLY A 444 -19.32 -19.35 11.41
N PRO A 445 -20.08 -20.09 10.57
CA PRO A 445 -19.54 -21.17 9.77
C PRO A 445 -18.37 -20.71 8.89
N ALA A 446 -17.37 -21.58 8.73
CA ALA A 446 -16.31 -21.35 7.77
C ALA A 446 -16.89 -21.35 6.34
N ILE A 447 -16.92 -20.17 5.70
CA ILE A 447 -17.42 -20.00 4.33
C ILE A 447 -16.21 -19.90 3.39
N PRO A 448 -16.03 -20.85 2.44
CA PRO A 448 -14.94 -20.80 1.47
C PRO A 448 -14.90 -19.46 0.74
N ARG A 449 -13.77 -18.75 0.88
CA ARG A 449 -13.51 -17.48 0.21
C ARG A 449 -12.02 -17.24 -0.01
N PHE A 450 -11.70 -16.22 -0.79
CA PHE A 450 -10.34 -15.71 -0.87
C PHE A 450 -10.37 -14.20 -1.05
N HIS A 451 -9.29 -13.55 -0.63
CA HIS A 451 -9.04 -12.15 -0.92
C HIS A 451 -7.80 -12.04 -1.80
N ALA A 452 -7.80 -11.07 -2.70
CA ALA A 452 -6.70 -10.83 -3.62
C ALA A 452 -6.17 -9.41 -3.46
N VAL A 453 -4.85 -9.30 -3.38
CA VAL A 453 -4.11 -8.04 -3.40
C VAL A 453 -3.06 -8.12 -4.50
N GLY A 454 -2.74 -7.00 -5.12
CA GLY A 454 -1.67 -6.94 -6.10
C GLY A 454 -0.88 -5.65 -6.02
N HIS A 455 0.33 -5.67 -6.54
CA HIS A 455 1.14 -4.46 -6.69
C HIS A 455 1.93 -4.51 -8.00
N TRP A 456 2.30 -3.34 -8.52
CA TRP A 456 3.28 -3.27 -9.59
C TRP A 456 4.62 -3.83 -9.11
N VAL A 457 5.28 -4.62 -9.94
CA VAL A 457 6.56 -5.25 -9.58
C VAL A 457 7.63 -4.15 -9.44
N PRO A 458 8.31 -4.05 -8.27
CA PRO A 458 9.41 -3.11 -8.09
C PRO A 458 10.55 -3.37 -9.08
N ASP A 459 11.33 -2.33 -9.36
CA ASP A 459 12.52 -2.34 -10.24
C ASP A 459 13.74 -3.08 -9.64
N THR A 460 13.57 -3.78 -8.51
CA THR A 460 14.62 -4.52 -7.81
C THR A 460 14.13 -5.90 -7.37
N ASN A 461 15.03 -6.89 -7.39
CA ASN A 461 14.78 -8.21 -6.82
C ASN A 461 15.04 -8.27 -5.31
N ASN A 462 15.64 -7.24 -4.72
CA ASN A 462 15.93 -7.17 -3.30
C ASN A 462 14.83 -6.38 -2.59
N ALA A 463 13.99 -7.08 -1.84
CA ALA A 463 12.88 -6.49 -1.09
C ALA A 463 13.30 -5.36 -0.13
N VAL A 464 14.51 -5.41 0.44
CA VAL A 464 15.02 -4.35 1.35
C VAL A 464 15.39 -3.08 0.57
N GLN A 465 15.66 -3.19 -0.72
CA GLN A 465 15.97 -2.05 -1.58
C GLN A 465 14.74 -1.52 -2.32
N ALA A 466 13.58 -2.18 -2.16
CA ALA A 466 12.36 -1.76 -2.86
C ALA A 466 11.91 -0.38 -2.38
N LYS A 467 11.63 0.49 -3.35
CA LYS A 467 11.18 1.87 -3.16
C LYS A 467 9.78 2.03 -3.76
N THR A 468 9.21 3.22 -3.60
CA THR A 468 8.04 3.68 -4.34
C THR A 468 8.22 3.40 -5.84
N THR A 469 7.24 2.77 -6.47
CA THR A 469 7.31 2.40 -7.90
C THR A 469 5.98 2.68 -8.57
N GLY A 470 6.03 3.36 -9.71
CA GLY A 470 4.90 3.51 -10.61
C GLY A 470 4.80 2.36 -11.60
N VAL A 471 4.16 2.63 -12.73
CA VAL A 471 4.11 1.72 -13.87
C VAL A 471 4.35 2.47 -15.16
N SER A 472 5.15 1.85 -16.03
CA SER A 472 5.48 2.33 -17.37
C SER A 472 5.15 1.22 -18.36
N LEU A 473 4.26 1.50 -19.32
CA LEU A 473 3.95 0.60 -20.43
C LEU A 473 4.16 1.34 -21.76
N SER A 474 5.36 1.21 -22.31
CA SER A 474 5.69 1.74 -23.64
C SER A 474 5.07 0.91 -24.76
N LYS A 475 4.85 1.51 -25.93
CA LYS A 475 4.40 0.78 -27.13
C LYS A 475 5.32 -0.39 -27.43
N GLY A 476 4.74 -1.53 -27.80
CA GLY A 476 5.51 -2.75 -28.03
C GLY A 476 6.26 -3.25 -26.79
N GLY A 477 5.89 -2.83 -25.58
CA GLY A 477 6.53 -3.19 -24.33
C GLY A 477 5.70 -4.13 -23.46
N GLN A 478 6.13 -4.30 -22.21
CA GLN A 478 5.44 -5.11 -21.21
C GLN A 478 5.67 -4.58 -19.80
N CYS A 479 4.68 -4.76 -18.91
CA CYS A 479 4.82 -4.49 -17.48
C CYS A 479 4.13 -5.59 -16.67
N ALA A 480 4.50 -5.74 -15.39
CA ALA A 480 4.10 -6.85 -14.56
C ALA A 480 3.38 -6.41 -13.29
N MET A 481 2.30 -7.10 -12.97
CA MET A 481 1.61 -7.01 -11.68
C MET A 481 1.80 -8.32 -10.93
N GLN A 482 2.32 -8.21 -9.71
CA GLN A 482 2.31 -9.31 -8.74
C GLN A 482 0.92 -9.40 -8.13
N VAL A 483 0.38 -10.62 -8.05
CA VAL A 483 -0.89 -10.90 -7.39
C VAL A 483 -0.65 -11.92 -6.29
N SER A 484 -1.13 -11.61 -5.09
CA SER A 484 -1.12 -12.50 -3.95
C SER A 484 -2.55 -12.73 -3.44
N VAL A 485 -2.86 -13.96 -3.07
CA VAL A 485 -4.16 -14.37 -2.57
C VAL A 485 -4.05 -14.97 -1.19
N ARG A 486 -5.04 -14.65 -0.37
CA ARG A 486 -5.24 -15.23 0.96
C ARG A 486 -6.52 -16.05 0.92
N ARG A 487 -6.38 -17.36 1.07
CA ARG A 487 -7.50 -18.30 1.12
C ARG A 487 -8.05 -18.34 2.55
N ALA A 488 -9.36 -18.41 2.70
CA ALA A 488 -10.05 -18.47 3.98
C ALA A 488 -11.28 -19.39 3.91
N GLY A 489 -11.83 -19.75 5.06
CA GLY A 489 -13.00 -20.63 5.17
C GLY A 489 -12.86 -21.99 4.49
N GLY A 490 -11.64 -22.49 4.31
CA GLY A 490 -11.37 -23.78 3.67
C GLY A 490 -11.30 -23.76 2.13
N PHE A 491 -11.31 -22.60 1.48
CA PHE A 491 -11.18 -22.52 0.01
C PHE A 491 -9.83 -23.07 -0.48
N ALA A 492 -9.86 -24.18 -1.21
CA ALA A 492 -8.66 -24.85 -1.72
C ALA A 492 -8.58 -24.92 -3.26
N GLY A 493 -9.58 -24.39 -3.98
CA GLY A 493 -9.67 -24.47 -5.44
C GLY A 493 -8.69 -23.56 -6.20
N PRO A 494 -8.52 -23.73 -7.51
CA PRO A 494 -7.74 -22.80 -8.34
C PRO A 494 -8.37 -21.40 -8.37
N ILE A 495 -7.54 -20.37 -8.56
CA ILE A 495 -7.98 -18.99 -8.74
C ILE A 495 -7.44 -18.46 -10.06
N GLN A 496 -8.32 -18.06 -10.97
CA GLN A 496 -7.99 -17.40 -12.22
C GLN A 496 -7.92 -15.89 -12.02
N VAL A 497 -6.83 -15.29 -12.49
CA VAL A 497 -6.64 -13.83 -12.53
C VAL A 497 -6.95 -13.33 -13.93
N THR A 498 -7.83 -12.33 -14.00
CA THR A 498 -8.25 -11.65 -15.23
C THR A 498 -8.22 -10.13 -15.04
N CYS A 499 -8.43 -9.34 -16.10
CA CYS A 499 -8.47 -7.89 -16.02
C CYS A 499 -9.43 -7.31 -17.04
N GLU A 500 -10.31 -6.43 -16.56
CA GLU A 500 -11.25 -5.66 -17.36
C GLU A 500 -10.79 -4.19 -17.47
N GLY A 501 -11.35 -3.45 -18.43
CA GLY A 501 -11.03 -2.03 -18.63
C GLY A 501 -9.66 -1.77 -19.29
N LEU A 502 -9.09 -2.76 -19.98
CA LEU A 502 -7.85 -2.58 -20.74
C LEU A 502 -8.08 -1.64 -21.95
N PRO A 503 -7.16 -0.69 -22.23
CA PRO A 503 -7.29 0.18 -23.39
C PRO A 503 -7.01 -0.56 -24.71
N PRO A 504 -7.47 -0.02 -25.86
CA PRO A 504 -7.19 -0.60 -27.17
C PRO A 504 -5.69 -0.81 -27.42
N GLY A 505 -5.30 -2.00 -27.88
CA GLY A 505 -3.91 -2.39 -28.11
C GLY A 505 -3.15 -2.85 -26.87
N VAL A 506 -3.81 -2.95 -25.71
CA VAL A 506 -3.25 -3.59 -24.51
C VAL A 506 -3.93 -4.91 -24.24
N SER A 507 -3.13 -5.94 -23.97
CA SER A 507 -3.59 -7.30 -23.65
C SER A 507 -2.91 -7.81 -22.39
N MET A 508 -3.58 -8.70 -21.68
CA MET A 508 -3.02 -9.45 -20.56
C MET A 508 -3.47 -10.89 -20.68
N ARG A 509 -2.55 -11.83 -20.47
CA ARG A 509 -2.90 -13.26 -20.44
C ARG A 509 -3.46 -13.62 -19.07
N PRO A 510 -4.59 -14.34 -18.99
CA PRO A 510 -5.08 -14.86 -17.72
C PRO A 510 -4.03 -15.75 -17.05
N ALA A 511 -3.85 -15.57 -15.75
CA ALA A 511 -2.98 -16.42 -14.94
C ALA A 511 -3.82 -17.28 -13.99
N ILE A 512 -3.26 -18.40 -13.56
CA ILE A 512 -3.86 -19.31 -12.58
C ILE A 512 -2.94 -19.37 -11.37
N ILE A 513 -3.53 -19.16 -10.19
CA ILE A 513 -2.96 -19.49 -8.91
C ILE A 513 -3.51 -20.87 -8.53
N ALA A 514 -2.67 -21.89 -8.70
CA ALA A 514 -3.07 -23.27 -8.49
C ALA A 514 -3.46 -23.56 -7.02
N PRO A 515 -4.16 -24.67 -6.74
CA PRO A 515 -4.37 -25.14 -5.38
C PRO A 515 -3.06 -25.17 -4.57
N GLY A 516 -3.10 -24.61 -3.36
CA GLY A 516 -1.91 -24.49 -2.49
C GLY A 516 -0.94 -23.35 -2.83
N GLN A 517 -1.03 -22.74 -4.02
CA GLN A 517 -0.28 -21.51 -4.33
C GLN A 517 -1.00 -20.28 -3.77
N THR A 518 -0.21 -19.27 -3.39
CA THR A 518 -0.66 -18.00 -2.80
C THR A 518 -0.29 -16.80 -3.66
N GLU A 519 0.45 -16.97 -4.75
CA GLU A 519 0.88 -15.85 -5.59
C GLU A 519 1.11 -16.25 -7.05
N THR A 520 1.04 -15.25 -7.93
CA THR A 520 1.41 -15.35 -9.35
C THR A 520 1.76 -13.96 -9.91
N GLN A 521 2.28 -13.89 -11.13
CA GLN A 521 2.40 -12.64 -11.87
C GLN A 521 1.56 -12.66 -13.12
N VAL A 522 0.91 -11.52 -13.40
CA VAL A 522 0.30 -11.24 -14.69
C VAL A 522 1.09 -10.18 -15.42
N ILE A 523 1.23 -10.38 -16.73
CA ILE A 523 1.98 -9.47 -17.60
C ILE A 523 1.01 -8.79 -18.55
N PHE A 524 1.09 -7.46 -18.59
CA PHE A 524 0.41 -6.62 -19.55
C PHE A 524 1.34 -6.35 -20.71
N TYR A 525 0.81 -6.41 -21.91
CA TYR A 525 1.52 -6.20 -23.16
C TYR A 525 0.85 -5.09 -23.95
N ALA A 526 1.64 -4.13 -24.42
CA ALA A 526 1.19 -3.16 -25.41
C ALA A 526 1.64 -3.59 -26.81
N GLU A 527 0.74 -3.49 -27.78
CA GLU A 527 1.07 -3.55 -29.19
C GLU A 527 1.87 -2.29 -29.60
N GLU A 528 2.54 -2.32 -30.74
CA GLU A 528 3.31 -1.16 -31.22
C GLU A 528 2.41 0.01 -31.66
N ASN A 529 1.20 -0.30 -32.12
CA ASN A 529 0.17 0.66 -32.48
C ASN A 529 -0.80 0.99 -31.33
N ALA A 530 -0.49 0.55 -30.09
CA ALA A 530 -1.32 0.84 -28.92
C ALA A 530 -1.51 2.35 -28.76
N THR A 531 -2.74 2.77 -28.50
CA THR A 531 -3.08 4.19 -28.35
C THR A 531 -2.59 4.71 -27.00
N ALA A 532 -2.10 5.95 -26.97
CA ALA A 532 -1.76 6.63 -25.73
C ALA A 532 -2.98 6.65 -24.81
N TRP A 533 -2.81 6.24 -23.56
CA TRP A 533 -3.93 6.11 -22.64
C TRP A 533 -3.45 6.24 -21.20
N VAL A 534 -4.30 6.80 -20.35
CA VAL A 534 -4.12 6.81 -18.89
C VAL A 534 -5.48 6.59 -18.26
N GLY A 535 -5.55 5.70 -17.27
CA GLY A 535 -6.77 5.48 -16.53
C GLY A 535 -6.75 4.22 -15.69
N THR A 536 -7.94 3.92 -15.19
CA THR A 536 -8.15 2.81 -14.25
C THR A 536 -8.43 1.50 -14.97
N ILE A 537 -7.78 0.44 -14.52
CA ILE A 537 -8.06 -0.95 -14.92
C ILE A 537 -8.71 -1.70 -13.76
N GLN A 538 -9.40 -2.81 -14.03
CA GLN A 538 -10.12 -3.59 -13.01
C GLN A 538 -9.65 -5.05 -13.04
N PRO A 539 -8.56 -5.40 -12.33
CA PRO A 539 -8.14 -6.79 -12.22
C PRO A 539 -9.06 -7.56 -11.26
N LEU A 540 -9.42 -8.77 -11.67
CA LEU A 540 -10.38 -9.64 -10.99
C LEU A 540 -9.75 -11.01 -10.73
N ALA A 541 -10.02 -11.56 -9.55
CA ALA A 541 -9.67 -12.93 -9.22
C ALA A 541 -10.95 -13.76 -9.09
N LYS A 542 -11.05 -14.82 -9.87
CA LYS A 542 -12.20 -15.72 -9.96
C LYS A 542 -11.82 -17.11 -9.48
N GLY A 543 -12.59 -17.69 -8.59
CA GLY A 543 -12.38 -19.05 -8.12
C GLY A 543 -13.70 -19.79 -8.04
N THR A 544 -13.64 -21.10 -8.21
CA THR A 544 -14.81 -21.97 -8.11
C THR A 544 -14.66 -22.89 -6.91
N TRP A 545 -15.73 -23.07 -6.16
CA TRP A 545 -15.79 -24.10 -5.10
C TRP A 545 -17.14 -24.82 -5.15
N THR A 546 -17.23 -25.97 -4.49
CA THR A 546 -18.44 -26.79 -4.47
C THR A 546 -19.06 -26.75 -3.09
N ASP A 547 -20.33 -26.34 -3.01
CA ASP A 547 -21.05 -26.27 -1.75
C ASP A 547 -21.39 -27.65 -1.15
N PRO A 548 -21.81 -27.72 0.13
CA PRO A 548 -22.19 -28.99 0.75
C PRO A 548 -23.33 -29.75 0.04
N ASN A 549 -24.08 -29.08 -0.86
CA ASN A 549 -25.14 -29.68 -1.67
C ASN A 549 -24.65 -30.11 -3.06
N ASN A 550 -23.33 -30.13 -3.29
CA ASN A 550 -22.68 -30.40 -4.58
C ASN A 550 -22.99 -29.39 -5.69
N ALA A 551 -23.44 -28.16 -5.37
CA ALA A 551 -23.61 -27.12 -6.37
C ALA A 551 -22.31 -26.31 -6.55
N PRO A 552 -21.85 -26.05 -7.78
CA PRO A 552 -20.71 -25.19 -8.03
C PRO A 552 -21.07 -23.74 -7.75
N GLN A 553 -20.21 -23.07 -6.99
CA GLN A 553 -20.31 -21.67 -6.61
C GLN A 553 -19.10 -20.92 -7.18
N GLU A 554 -19.36 -19.79 -7.84
CA GLU A 554 -18.32 -18.90 -8.34
C GLU A 554 -18.10 -17.76 -7.35
N ILE A 555 -16.82 -17.49 -7.06
CA ILE A 555 -16.39 -16.36 -6.25
C ILE A 555 -15.57 -15.46 -7.14
N ALA A 556 -16.05 -14.24 -7.39
CA ALA A 556 -15.30 -13.21 -8.10
C ALA A 556 -15.06 -12.04 -7.14
N VAL A 557 -13.78 -11.68 -6.95
CA VAL A 557 -13.38 -10.56 -6.09
C VAL A 557 -12.44 -9.62 -6.86
N PRO A 558 -12.53 -8.29 -6.61
CA PRO A 558 -11.54 -7.35 -7.14
C PRO A 558 -10.17 -7.61 -6.52
N ILE A 559 -9.12 -7.51 -7.33
CA ILE A 559 -7.74 -7.54 -6.84
C ILE A 559 -7.41 -6.13 -6.34
N ARG A 560 -7.23 -6.00 -5.03
CA ARG A 560 -7.01 -4.71 -4.38
C ARG A 560 -5.60 -4.20 -4.65
N ALA A 561 -5.48 -2.96 -5.07
CA ALA A 561 -4.20 -2.34 -5.35
C ALA A 561 -3.41 -2.11 -4.05
N ALA A 562 -2.14 -2.46 -4.05
CA ALA A 562 -1.19 -2.21 -2.98
C ALA A 562 0.03 -1.45 -3.53
N THR A 563 0.62 -0.63 -2.68
CA THR A 563 1.80 0.18 -3.03
C THR A 563 2.75 0.33 -1.85
N ILE A 564 4.00 0.63 -2.15
CA ILE A 564 5.00 1.06 -1.17
C ILE A 564 4.72 2.54 -0.88
N ALA A 565 4.27 2.87 0.33
CA ALA A 565 4.05 4.26 0.75
C ALA A 565 5.36 4.95 1.14
N LEU A 566 6.27 4.20 1.76
CA LEU A 566 7.60 4.65 2.15
C LEU A 566 8.61 3.53 1.87
N GLY A 567 9.64 3.84 1.09
CA GLY A 567 10.76 2.93 0.87
C GLY A 567 11.49 2.58 2.17
N ALA A 568 12.26 1.48 2.16
CA ALA A 568 13.09 1.13 3.30
C ALA A 568 14.13 2.22 3.56
N SER A 569 14.35 2.54 4.83
CA SER A 569 15.47 3.35 5.30
C SER A 569 16.36 2.49 6.20
N GLY A 570 17.62 2.89 6.43
CA GLY A 570 18.55 2.15 7.31
C GLY A 570 17.95 1.75 8.66
N ASP A 571 17.04 2.56 9.20
CA ASP A 571 16.35 2.31 10.48
C ASP A 571 15.07 1.45 10.37
N ARG A 572 14.45 1.33 9.19
CA ARG A 572 13.12 0.71 9.02
C ARG A 572 13.19 -0.75 8.58
N GLY A 573 14.35 -1.24 8.13
CA GLY A 573 14.60 -2.65 7.76
C GLY A 573 13.85 -3.16 6.51
N LEU A 574 12.57 -2.83 6.35
CA LEU A 574 11.71 -3.14 5.22
C LEU A 574 10.86 -1.92 4.80
N PRO A 575 10.39 -1.87 3.54
CA PRO A 575 9.47 -0.83 3.08
C PRO A 575 8.13 -0.87 3.81
N GLN A 576 7.48 0.28 3.99
CA GLN A 576 6.12 0.35 4.52
C GLN A 576 5.12 0.42 3.37
N SER A 577 4.20 -0.55 3.36
CA SER A 577 3.19 -0.68 2.31
C SER A 577 1.81 -0.29 2.80
N ARG A 578 0.91 -0.02 1.85
CA ARG A 578 -0.52 0.19 2.10
C ARG A 578 -1.33 -0.19 0.87
N LEU A 579 -2.62 -0.34 1.06
CA LEU A 579 -3.55 -0.44 -0.06
C LEU A 579 -3.82 0.94 -0.67
N SER A 580 -4.21 0.90 -1.94
CA SER A 580 -4.63 2.02 -2.75
C SER A 580 -6.06 1.77 -3.25
N SER A 581 -6.77 2.86 -3.51
CA SER A 581 -8.17 2.86 -3.93
C SER A 581 -8.38 2.30 -5.33
N GLN A 582 -7.41 2.44 -6.23
CA GLN A 582 -7.57 2.15 -7.66
C GLN A 582 -6.27 1.67 -8.30
N TRP A 583 -6.39 0.84 -9.34
CA TRP A 583 -5.28 0.55 -10.24
C TRP A 583 -5.17 1.65 -11.28
N GLN A 584 -3.96 2.13 -11.55
CA GLN A 584 -3.68 3.07 -12.62
C GLN A 584 -2.69 2.45 -13.59
N LEU A 585 -2.94 2.59 -14.89
CA LEU A 585 -2.06 2.16 -15.97
C LEU A 585 -1.93 3.30 -16.99
N LYS A 586 -0.73 3.45 -17.56
CA LYS A 586 -0.46 4.41 -18.64
C LYS A 586 0.26 3.73 -19.79
N VAL A 587 -0.30 3.87 -21.00
CA VAL A 587 0.37 3.55 -22.26
C VAL A 587 1.09 4.80 -22.77
N ILE A 588 2.42 4.73 -22.86
CA ILE A 588 3.27 5.86 -23.26
C ILE A 588 3.30 5.94 -24.79
N GLU A 589 3.08 7.15 -25.32
CA GLU A 589 3.01 7.38 -26.77
C GLU A 589 4.39 7.53 -27.41
N GLN A 590 5.28 8.22 -26.71
CA GLN A 590 6.54 8.77 -27.21
C GLN A 590 7.70 7.77 -27.17
N GLU A 591 7.44 6.52 -26.76
CA GLU A 591 8.48 5.54 -26.54
C GLU A 591 8.02 4.15 -26.98
N VAL A 592 8.92 3.45 -27.66
CA VAL A 592 8.76 2.05 -28.03
C VAL A 592 9.76 1.25 -27.23
N ALA A 593 9.30 0.20 -26.53
CA ALA A 593 10.18 -0.58 -25.67
C ALA A 593 11.30 -1.27 -26.49
N PRO A 594 12.53 -1.35 -25.97
CA PRO A 594 13.64 -2.00 -26.69
C PRO A 594 13.41 -3.50 -26.94
N ILE A 595 12.61 -4.17 -26.11
CA ILE A 595 12.33 -5.61 -26.26
C ILE A 595 10.95 -5.97 -25.72
N GLN A 596 10.28 -6.92 -26.37
CA GLN A 596 9.08 -7.62 -25.86
C GLN A 596 9.30 -9.13 -25.95
N ILE A 597 8.98 -9.87 -24.88
CA ILE A 597 9.19 -11.33 -24.82
C ILE A 597 7.86 -12.03 -24.52
N ARG A 598 7.52 -13.01 -25.34
CA ARG A 598 6.31 -13.83 -25.20
C ARG A 598 6.67 -15.31 -25.21
N ALA A 599 5.97 -16.10 -24.40
CA ALA A 599 6.02 -17.56 -24.45
C ALA A 599 4.81 -18.11 -25.22
N GLY A 600 4.95 -19.26 -25.87
CA GLY A 600 3.84 -19.93 -26.56
C GLY A 600 3.48 -19.33 -27.91
N GLU A 601 2.50 -19.95 -28.56
CA GLU A 601 2.03 -19.60 -29.91
C GLU A 601 0.74 -18.77 -29.92
N GLY A 602 0.48 -18.01 -28.86
CA GLY A 602 -0.73 -17.17 -28.78
C GLY A 602 -1.15 -16.83 -27.36
N PRO A 603 -2.27 -16.11 -27.18
CA PRO A 603 -2.81 -15.78 -25.86
C PRO A 603 -3.38 -16.99 -25.12
N ASP A 604 -4.05 -17.91 -25.83
CA ASP A 604 -4.70 -19.09 -25.22
C ASP A 604 -3.82 -20.33 -25.15
N TRP A 605 -2.56 -20.22 -25.60
CA TRP A 605 -1.65 -21.35 -25.71
C TRP A 605 -1.35 -21.97 -24.33
N VAL A 606 -1.49 -23.30 -24.24
CA VAL A 606 -1.22 -24.10 -23.05
C VAL A 606 -0.18 -25.15 -23.43
N LEU A 607 0.87 -25.28 -22.62
CA LEU A 607 1.82 -26.38 -22.75
C LEU A 607 1.30 -27.56 -21.94
N GLU A 608 0.92 -28.64 -22.62
CA GLU A 608 0.47 -29.87 -21.98
C GLU A 608 1.60 -30.88 -21.89
N ILE A 609 1.88 -31.38 -20.69
CA ILE A 609 2.91 -32.39 -20.47
C ILE A 609 2.32 -33.52 -19.60
N PRO A 610 2.36 -34.78 -20.05
CA PRO A 610 1.95 -35.91 -19.24
C PRO A 610 2.94 -36.17 -18.10
N LEU A 611 2.48 -36.79 -17.01
CA LEU A 611 3.35 -37.25 -15.93
C LEU A 611 4.51 -38.12 -16.47
N GLY A 612 5.74 -37.75 -16.13
CA GLY A 612 6.96 -38.40 -16.62
C GLY A 612 7.44 -37.95 -18.01
N GLY A 613 6.73 -37.02 -18.66
CA GLY A 613 7.04 -36.53 -20.01
C GLY A 613 7.92 -35.28 -20.06
N SER A 614 8.19 -34.82 -21.27
CA SER A 614 8.83 -33.54 -21.55
C SER A 614 8.10 -32.75 -22.65
N GLY A 615 8.29 -31.43 -22.66
CA GLY A 615 7.67 -30.52 -23.61
C GLY A 615 8.60 -29.37 -23.98
N LYS A 616 8.50 -28.88 -25.23
CA LYS A 616 9.25 -27.72 -25.71
C LYS A 616 8.43 -26.45 -25.55
N LEU A 617 9.04 -25.40 -25.02
CA LEU A 617 8.41 -24.10 -24.85
C LEU A 617 8.94 -23.12 -25.91
N PRO A 618 8.14 -22.68 -26.90
CA PRO A 618 8.58 -21.65 -27.83
C PRO A 618 8.58 -20.29 -27.11
N ILE A 619 9.72 -19.61 -27.10
CA ILE A 619 9.90 -18.23 -26.64
C ILE A 619 10.16 -17.37 -27.86
N LYS A 620 9.43 -16.26 -27.99
CA LYS A 620 9.58 -15.26 -29.05
C LYS A 620 9.91 -13.90 -28.46
N ALA A 621 10.95 -13.27 -28.98
CA ALA A 621 11.40 -11.95 -28.61
C ALA A 621 11.35 -11.01 -29.81
N VAL A 622 10.64 -9.89 -29.66
CA VAL A 622 10.68 -8.76 -30.60
C VAL A 622 11.72 -7.78 -30.07
N ARG A 623 12.89 -7.73 -30.71
CA ARG A 623 13.99 -6.84 -30.35
C ARG A 623 13.97 -5.58 -31.21
N ARG A 624 14.30 -4.46 -30.61
CA ARG A 624 14.39 -3.12 -31.22
C ARG A 624 15.68 -2.46 -30.73
N ALA A 625 15.94 -1.24 -31.20
CA ALA A 625 17.14 -0.49 -30.84
C ALA A 625 17.34 -0.44 -29.32
N GLY A 626 18.48 -0.96 -28.86
CA GLY A 626 18.86 -0.99 -27.45
C GLY A 626 18.45 -2.26 -26.69
N GLY A 627 17.75 -3.19 -27.34
CA GLY A 627 17.34 -4.47 -26.77
C GLY A 627 18.14 -5.66 -27.29
N ASP A 628 19.40 -5.45 -27.67
CA ASP A 628 20.19 -6.43 -28.45
C ASP A 628 21.00 -7.42 -27.58
N GLN A 629 21.13 -7.11 -26.29
CA GLN A 629 21.95 -7.87 -25.33
C GLN A 629 21.36 -9.24 -24.99
N LYS A 630 22.20 -10.11 -24.42
CA LYS A 630 21.75 -11.41 -23.87
C LYS A 630 20.73 -11.22 -22.75
N GLY A 631 19.71 -12.07 -22.71
CA GLY A 631 18.74 -12.12 -21.62
C GLY A 631 18.83 -13.45 -20.88
N VAL A 632 19.10 -13.44 -19.58
CA VAL A 632 19.08 -14.66 -18.74
C VAL A 632 17.68 -14.82 -18.17
N MET A 633 16.97 -15.87 -18.56
CA MET A 633 15.60 -16.13 -18.15
C MET A 633 15.57 -17.14 -17.00
N ARG A 634 15.02 -16.72 -15.86
CA ARG A 634 14.87 -17.57 -14.67
C ARG A 634 13.39 -17.88 -14.47
N PRO A 635 12.95 -19.14 -14.60
CA PRO A 635 11.56 -19.50 -14.39
C PRO A 635 11.17 -19.31 -12.92
N GLN A 636 9.94 -18.85 -12.70
CA GLN A 636 9.36 -18.56 -11.40
C GLN A 636 8.00 -19.23 -11.29
N ASN A 637 7.57 -19.51 -10.05
CA ASN A 637 6.32 -20.21 -9.76
C ASN A 637 6.22 -21.62 -10.38
N LEU A 638 7.35 -22.33 -10.48
CA LEU A 638 7.39 -23.70 -10.96
C LEU A 638 6.66 -24.65 -9.99
N PRO A 639 5.78 -25.53 -10.48
CA PRO A 639 5.18 -26.56 -9.65
C PRO A 639 6.23 -27.55 -9.16
N GLY A 640 5.97 -28.12 -7.97
CA GLY A 640 6.87 -29.13 -7.39
C GLY A 640 7.09 -30.30 -8.34
N LYS A 641 8.34 -30.78 -8.40
CA LYS A 641 8.76 -31.92 -9.25
C LYS A 641 8.67 -31.66 -10.76
N VAL A 642 8.71 -30.40 -11.18
CA VAL A 642 8.95 -29.99 -12.56
C VAL A 642 10.36 -29.44 -12.68
N ALA A 643 11.16 -30.05 -13.56
CA ALA A 643 12.53 -29.66 -13.83
C ALA A 643 12.57 -28.67 -15.00
N PHE A 644 12.89 -27.42 -14.68
CA PHE A 644 13.09 -26.37 -15.67
C PHE A 644 14.09 -25.35 -15.12
N GLY A 645 15.31 -25.37 -15.66
CA GLY A 645 16.41 -24.51 -15.21
C GLY A 645 16.39 -23.13 -15.87
N GLU A 646 17.28 -22.25 -15.41
CA GLU A 646 17.57 -21.01 -16.13
C GLU A 646 18.15 -21.31 -17.52
N PHE A 647 17.82 -20.45 -18.49
CA PHE A 647 18.34 -20.54 -19.85
C PHE A 647 18.60 -19.13 -20.40
N GLU A 648 19.40 -19.06 -21.46
CA GLU A 648 19.76 -17.80 -22.09
C GLU A 648 18.98 -17.60 -23.39
N LEU A 649 18.49 -16.38 -23.60
CA LEU A 649 18.14 -15.85 -24.92
C LEU A 649 19.39 -15.13 -25.46
N PRO A 650 20.10 -15.73 -26.45
CA PRO A 650 21.36 -15.17 -26.94
C PRO A 650 21.22 -13.75 -27.49
N PRO A 651 22.32 -12.98 -27.58
CA PRO A 651 22.31 -11.67 -28.22
C PRO A 651 21.70 -11.74 -29.62
N ASN A 652 20.85 -10.77 -29.97
CA ASN A 652 20.12 -10.68 -31.24
C ASN A 652 19.19 -11.87 -31.59
N ALA A 653 19.10 -12.92 -30.77
CA ALA A 653 18.20 -14.04 -31.04
C ALA A 653 16.73 -13.62 -30.84
N ALA A 654 15.89 -13.95 -31.82
CA ALA A 654 14.44 -13.70 -31.78
C ALA A 654 13.65 -14.87 -31.17
N GLU A 655 14.24 -16.07 -31.09
CA GLU A 655 13.55 -17.27 -30.62
C GLU A 655 14.45 -18.13 -29.74
N ALA A 656 13.84 -18.84 -28.79
CA ALA A 656 14.47 -19.90 -27.99
C ALA A 656 13.44 -21.01 -27.70
N THR A 657 13.88 -22.27 -27.62
CA THR A 657 12.99 -23.42 -27.40
C THR A 657 13.49 -24.32 -26.26
N PRO A 658 13.52 -23.85 -25.01
CA PRO A 658 13.96 -24.65 -23.88
C PRO A 658 12.98 -25.81 -23.59
N GLU A 659 13.50 -26.90 -23.01
CA GLU A 659 12.74 -28.12 -22.70
C GLU A 659 12.35 -28.16 -21.21
N ILE A 660 11.09 -28.47 -20.93
CA ILE A 660 10.52 -28.67 -19.58
C ILE A 660 10.33 -30.16 -19.36
N LYS A 661 10.69 -30.67 -18.17
CA LYS A 661 10.50 -32.08 -17.80
C LYS A 661 9.62 -32.20 -16.56
N VAL A 662 8.64 -33.07 -16.58
CA VAL A 662 7.71 -33.31 -15.46
C VAL A 662 7.94 -34.69 -14.89
N ALA A 663 8.17 -34.80 -13.58
CA ALA A 663 8.34 -36.10 -12.94
C ALA A 663 7.04 -36.93 -12.96
N ALA A 664 7.15 -38.25 -12.85
CA ALA A 664 5.99 -39.16 -12.86
C ALA A 664 5.06 -38.98 -11.65
N ASP A 665 5.57 -38.41 -10.56
CA ASP A 665 4.88 -38.19 -9.29
C ASP A 665 4.60 -36.70 -9.01
N ALA A 666 4.67 -35.86 -10.04
CA ALA A 666 4.23 -34.46 -9.99
C ALA A 666 2.71 -34.36 -9.78
N THR A 667 2.24 -33.25 -9.21
CA THR A 667 0.81 -33.02 -9.00
C THR A 667 0.14 -32.59 -10.31
N PRO A 668 -0.89 -33.30 -10.79
CA PRO A 668 -1.67 -32.85 -11.95
C PRO A 668 -2.41 -31.54 -11.67
N GLY A 669 -2.55 -30.71 -12.69
CA GLY A 669 -3.22 -29.42 -12.56
C GLY A 669 -2.74 -28.40 -13.59
N GLU A 670 -3.37 -27.22 -13.56
CA GLU A 670 -2.96 -26.07 -14.35
C GLU A 670 -2.19 -25.07 -13.50
N TYR A 671 -1.04 -24.65 -14.02
CA TYR A 671 -0.11 -23.74 -13.36
C TYR A 671 0.24 -22.59 -14.31
N THR A 672 0.53 -21.42 -13.76
CA THR A 672 1.13 -20.31 -14.51
C THR A 672 2.57 -20.12 -14.11
N VAL A 673 3.46 -20.33 -15.07
CA VAL A 673 4.90 -20.11 -14.93
C VAL A 673 5.25 -18.83 -15.68
N TRP A 674 6.10 -18.00 -15.09
CA TRP A 674 6.59 -16.76 -15.69
C TRP A 674 8.11 -16.67 -15.52
N PHE A 675 8.74 -15.74 -16.22
CA PHE A 675 10.20 -15.60 -16.19
C PHE A 675 10.60 -14.27 -15.60
N GLN A 676 11.56 -14.29 -14.69
CA GLN A 676 12.36 -13.11 -14.38
C GLN A 676 13.55 -13.09 -15.33
N THR A 677 13.58 -12.11 -16.22
CA THR A 677 14.64 -11.95 -17.22
C THR A 677 15.61 -10.86 -16.81
N GLU A 678 16.88 -11.21 -16.68
CA GLU A 678 17.98 -10.26 -16.46
C GLU A 678 18.57 -9.87 -17.82
N ILE A 679 18.49 -8.59 -18.18
CA ILE A 679 18.97 -8.05 -19.46
C ILE A 679 19.47 -6.61 -19.25
N ILE A 680 20.40 -6.17 -20.10
CA ILE A 680 20.83 -4.77 -20.18
C ILE A 680 20.08 -4.10 -21.33
N LEU A 681 19.31 -3.07 -21.03
CA LEU A 681 18.65 -2.23 -22.03
C LEU A 681 19.47 -0.95 -22.26
N LYS A 682 19.65 -0.59 -23.52
CA LYS A 682 20.33 0.66 -23.88
C LYS A 682 19.32 1.71 -24.32
N GLN A 683 19.21 2.80 -23.56
CA GLN A 683 18.22 3.85 -23.84
C GLN A 683 18.72 5.23 -23.41
N SER A 684 18.13 6.26 -23.99
CA SER A 684 18.39 7.66 -23.66
C SER A 684 17.41 8.15 -22.60
N LEU A 685 17.90 8.88 -21.60
CA LEU A 685 17.06 9.59 -20.64
C LEU A 685 16.78 11.00 -21.16
N HIS A 686 15.54 11.47 -21.03
CA HIS A 686 15.09 12.83 -21.31
C HIS A 686 15.44 13.45 -22.69
N PRO A 687 15.26 12.74 -23.82
CA PRO A 687 15.56 13.30 -25.14
C PRO A 687 14.71 14.55 -25.49
N GLU A 688 13.52 14.70 -24.91
CA GLU A 688 12.65 15.87 -25.09
C GLU A 688 13.24 17.15 -24.50
N SER A 689 14.00 17.07 -23.40
CA SER A 689 14.65 18.25 -22.83
C SER A 689 15.67 18.85 -23.80
N HIS A 690 16.42 18.00 -24.48
CA HIS A 690 17.29 18.40 -25.59
C HIS A 690 16.48 18.98 -26.76
N ALA A 691 15.42 18.28 -27.20
CA ALA A 691 14.58 18.72 -28.31
C ALA A 691 13.92 20.09 -28.06
N ARG A 692 13.42 20.34 -26.84
CA ARG A 692 12.85 21.64 -26.44
C ARG A 692 13.87 22.77 -26.55
N LEU A 693 15.11 22.52 -26.11
CA LEU A 693 16.17 23.52 -26.11
C LEU A 693 16.69 23.81 -27.54
N VAL A 694 16.80 22.77 -28.38
CA VAL A 694 17.11 22.92 -29.80
C VAL A 694 16.02 23.73 -30.50
N ALA A 695 14.75 23.40 -30.29
CA ALA A 695 13.64 24.11 -30.89
C ALA A 695 13.58 25.59 -30.44
N TYR A 696 13.91 25.89 -29.18
CA TYR A 696 14.05 27.27 -28.69
C TYR A 696 15.17 28.00 -29.44
N ARG A 697 16.36 27.42 -29.54
CA ARG A 697 17.49 27.99 -30.29
C ARG A 697 17.13 28.26 -31.74
N ASP A 698 16.46 27.33 -32.41
CA ASP A 698 16.08 27.44 -33.82
C ASP A 698 15.04 28.55 -34.04
N ARG A 699 14.08 28.72 -33.12
CA ARG A 699 13.12 29.84 -33.16
C ARG A 699 13.81 31.19 -33.05
N ILE A 700 14.77 31.33 -32.13
CA ILE A 700 15.54 32.57 -31.97
C ILE A 700 16.41 32.83 -33.21
N GLN A 701 17.02 31.79 -33.78
CA GLN A 701 17.77 31.91 -35.05
C GLN A 701 16.88 32.37 -36.21
N ALA A 702 15.66 31.82 -36.31
CA ALA A 702 14.69 32.25 -37.33
C ALA A 702 14.29 33.73 -37.16
N LYS A 703 14.07 34.20 -35.92
CA LYS A 703 13.82 35.62 -35.63
C LYS A 703 15.00 36.51 -36.03
N LEU A 704 16.24 36.08 -35.74
CA LEU A 704 17.44 36.84 -36.11
C LEU A 704 17.65 36.91 -37.63
N ALA A 705 17.32 35.83 -38.35
CA ALA A 705 17.46 35.73 -39.80
C ALA A 705 16.43 36.57 -40.58
N ASP A 706 15.28 36.90 -39.98
CA ASP A 706 14.28 37.80 -40.58
C ASP A 706 14.82 39.24 -40.65
N PRO A 707 15.04 39.82 -41.85
CA PRO A 707 15.51 41.20 -41.99
C PRO A 707 14.53 42.23 -41.44
N ASN A 708 13.23 41.92 -41.40
CA ASN A 708 12.17 42.81 -40.96
C ASN A 708 11.87 42.70 -39.45
N TRP A 709 12.53 41.79 -38.75
CA TRP A 709 12.35 41.66 -37.31
C TRP A 709 12.97 42.85 -36.57
N ALA A 710 12.11 43.57 -35.84
CA ALA A 710 12.44 44.79 -35.09
C ALA A 710 12.81 44.53 -33.61
N GLY A 711 13.06 43.27 -33.23
CA GLY A 711 13.45 42.91 -31.86
C GLY A 711 14.93 43.10 -31.55
N ASP A 712 15.33 42.76 -30.32
CA ASP A 712 16.69 42.94 -29.81
C ASP A 712 17.66 41.89 -30.41
N ARG A 713 18.29 42.25 -31.54
CA ARG A 713 19.26 41.40 -32.26
C ARG A 713 20.49 41.05 -31.40
N PRO A 714 21.16 41.99 -30.71
CA PRO A 714 22.26 41.65 -29.80
C PRO A 714 21.87 40.64 -28.71
N MET A 715 20.67 40.77 -28.14
CA MET A 715 20.18 39.81 -27.14
C MET A 715 19.89 38.43 -27.75
N ALA A 716 19.33 38.36 -28.97
CA ALA A 716 19.11 37.10 -29.68
C ALA A 716 20.43 36.36 -29.98
N GLU A 717 21.45 37.07 -30.46
CA GLU A 717 22.80 36.51 -30.68
C GLU A 717 23.40 35.98 -29.38
N LYS A 718 23.28 36.73 -28.29
CA LYS A 718 23.72 36.29 -26.96
C LYS A 718 22.99 35.04 -26.49
N ILE A 719 21.66 34.98 -26.64
CA ILE A 719 20.86 33.80 -26.28
C ILE A 719 21.33 32.58 -27.06
N ILE A 720 21.57 32.70 -28.36
CA ILE A 720 22.08 31.59 -29.20
C ILE A 720 23.45 31.13 -28.68
N ALA A 721 24.36 32.07 -28.42
CA ALA A 721 25.69 31.77 -27.90
C ALA A 721 25.67 31.07 -26.53
N GLU A 722 24.72 31.43 -25.65
CA GLU A 722 24.53 30.78 -24.34
C GLU A 722 23.77 29.45 -24.42
N THR A 723 22.94 29.25 -25.44
CA THR A 723 22.09 28.06 -25.59
C THR A 723 22.84 26.91 -26.26
N ASN A 724 23.70 27.18 -27.24
CA ASN A 724 24.52 26.15 -27.91
C ASN A 724 25.33 25.27 -26.95
N PRO A 725 26.11 25.80 -25.99
CA PRO A 725 26.85 24.95 -25.04
C PRO A 725 25.92 24.15 -24.12
N LYS A 726 24.71 24.66 -23.81
CA LYS A 726 23.71 23.91 -23.04
C LYS A 726 23.13 22.75 -23.85
N ILE A 727 22.87 22.95 -25.14
CA ILE A 727 22.46 21.89 -26.06
C ILE A 727 23.52 20.79 -26.09
N GLU A 728 24.80 21.15 -26.26
CA GLU A 728 25.91 20.19 -26.25
C GLU A 728 26.06 19.45 -24.91
N ALA A 729 25.87 20.14 -23.80
CA ALA A 729 25.90 19.53 -22.46
C ALA A 729 24.77 18.50 -22.30
N ILE A 730 23.52 18.89 -22.60
CA ILE A 730 22.37 17.99 -22.52
C ILE A 730 22.55 16.83 -23.52
N ALA A 731 23.05 17.07 -24.73
CA ALA A 731 23.31 16.02 -25.72
C ALA A 731 24.23 14.90 -25.18
N LYS A 732 25.25 15.27 -24.38
CA LYS A 732 26.12 14.31 -23.68
C LYS A 732 25.38 13.59 -22.55
N GLU A 733 24.50 14.29 -21.83
CA GLU A 733 23.71 13.69 -20.75
C GLU A 733 22.69 12.67 -21.26
N ILE A 734 22.02 12.96 -22.38
CA ILE A 734 20.99 12.08 -22.98
C ILE A 734 21.58 10.95 -23.84
N ALA A 735 22.91 10.87 -23.97
CA ALA A 735 23.55 9.79 -24.73
C ALA A 735 23.05 8.42 -24.23
N PRO A 736 22.75 7.45 -25.12
CA PRO A 736 22.21 6.16 -24.70
C PRO A 736 23.12 5.45 -23.69
N ARG A 737 22.56 5.07 -22.55
CA ARG A 737 23.27 4.38 -21.46
C ARG A 737 22.70 2.99 -21.26
N ASP A 738 23.51 2.14 -20.64
CA ASP A 738 23.16 0.77 -20.30
C ASP A 738 22.42 0.72 -18.96
N PHE A 739 21.26 0.07 -18.94
CA PHE A 739 20.40 -0.14 -17.78
C PHE A 739 20.24 -1.64 -17.52
N PRO A 740 20.99 -2.21 -16.57
CA PRO A 740 20.73 -3.57 -16.11
C PRO A 740 19.34 -3.62 -15.46
N THR A 741 18.48 -4.52 -15.93
CA THR A 741 17.09 -4.60 -15.47
C THR A 741 16.63 -6.03 -15.27
N PHE A 742 15.65 -6.18 -14.38
CA PHE A 742 14.89 -7.40 -14.17
C PHE A 742 13.49 -7.21 -14.75
N LEU A 743 13.24 -7.81 -15.91
CA LEU A 743 11.93 -7.79 -16.56
C LEU A 743 11.20 -9.08 -16.25
N SER A 744 10.04 -8.98 -15.60
CA SER A 744 9.09 -10.09 -15.57
C SER A 744 8.42 -10.23 -16.94
N CYS A 745 8.50 -11.41 -17.54
CA CYS A 745 7.97 -11.62 -18.89
C CYS A 745 7.49 -13.05 -19.16
N ALA A 746 6.87 -13.20 -20.33
CA ALA A 746 6.56 -14.46 -20.98
C ALA A 746 5.82 -15.49 -20.09
N PRO A 747 4.69 -15.11 -19.45
CA PRO A 747 3.90 -16.06 -18.70
C PRO A 747 3.26 -17.07 -19.67
N PHE A 748 3.23 -18.33 -19.28
CA PHE A 748 2.53 -19.39 -20.01
C PHE A 748 1.81 -20.33 -19.05
N ARG A 749 0.74 -20.96 -19.55
CA ARG A 749 0.01 -21.99 -18.82
C ARG A 749 0.67 -23.34 -19.06
N LEU A 750 0.98 -24.03 -17.98
CA LEU A 750 1.46 -25.41 -17.98
C LEU A 750 0.34 -26.30 -17.43
N ARG A 751 -0.13 -27.26 -18.22
CA ARG A 751 -1.10 -28.26 -17.79
C ARG A 751 -0.42 -29.61 -17.64
N ILE A 752 -0.35 -30.10 -16.41
CA ILE A 752 0.17 -31.43 -16.10
C ILE A 752 -1.00 -32.41 -16.13
N VAL A 753 -0.98 -33.35 -17.06
CA VAL A 753 -2.05 -34.35 -17.23
C VAL A 753 -1.63 -35.71 -16.66
N PRO A 754 -2.56 -36.47 -16.04
CA PRO A 754 -2.28 -37.84 -15.61
C PRO A 754 -1.76 -38.71 -16.75
N ALA A 755 -0.94 -39.72 -16.45
CA ALA A 755 -0.39 -40.65 -17.43
C ALA A 755 -1.44 -41.64 -17.95
N ALA A 756 -2.49 -41.14 -18.63
CA ALA A 756 -3.42 -41.89 -19.47
C ALA A 756 -4.43 -40.93 -20.10
N GLU A 757 -4.03 -40.14 -21.11
CA GLU A 757 -4.89 -39.57 -22.16
C GLU A 757 -3.99 -38.86 -23.20
N ALA A 758 -3.10 -39.62 -23.82
CA ALA A 758 -2.52 -39.21 -25.11
C ALA A 758 -3.35 -39.91 -26.19
N PRO A 759 -3.99 -39.20 -27.15
CA PRO A 759 -4.45 -39.86 -28.36
C PRO A 759 -3.21 -40.45 -29.04
N LYS A 760 -3.31 -41.74 -29.37
CA LYS A 760 -2.27 -42.48 -30.12
C LYS A 760 -1.92 -41.81 -31.44
#